data_AF-H2ANS5-F1
#
_entry.id   AF-H2ANS5-F1
#
_cell.length_a   1.000
_cell.length_b   1.000
_cell.length_c   1.000
_cell.angle_alpha   90.00
_cell.angle_beta   90.00
_cell.angle_gamma   90.00
#
_symmetry.space_group_name_H-M   'P 1'
#
loop_
_entity.id
_entity.type
_entity.pdbx_description
1 polymer ?
#
loop_
_entity_poly.entity_id
_entity_poly.type
_entity_poly.pdbx_seq_one_letter_code
_entity_poly.pdbx_strand_id
1 'polypeptide(L)'
;MNSKWNTRRFKKITSDNLCNALKSISSQEQILVVQPKLLPVLNQLLTFTELTKSTPVRKIALLDEQLKNDLPSLLGTIPSMELVFLIDVRVDLCLPNELVKLIKDLQLTELNVLYCTWKTEMTNNLKRLTHFIKSQLENLSKANLFEWDFFPFAQQDDNLLVVNVLYNEDGENLYYPKRSSMEKTTRGILLDNMSNCIKSLLAQTNTIVTDAIAMGSISKNLVALLHDQHQTDENLFIKETLYGSKYHSSLETDLIVLERNVDPITPLLTQLSYVGILDDFFEFGDDCKLKDKEFTLDYITDDTWNELKFLNFGSVGPQLNKMAKDLQSQYDSRHNAETVNEIKNFVDSLGSLQQRQKLLKKHTNLSSNVLEEVEQNENLLFNRILELEQDILLDKLSTTIAIDKILELVYESDVQPEKILRLVCLLSITKNFLKDKDFENLQRELVDSFGVNMIFQLERLIRNRLLKNKSTSQTFEGIEDIQLKKNYRYPSLWLDTLPDETSNDANFAYCGMVPLTYRLIQLLYDRTIISKHYSSQQPFMISKTANISKLNELFENLYGNGNLITEEKWVPTKKVKHAKNENSPASNDSNIAIIVFLGGITLSEFATLRVLQDKLHKKNVNKRFIVIADGLTNGTRLIRSFM
;
A
#
# COMPACT_ATOMS: atom_id res chain seq x y z
N MET A 1 -22.23 -1.18 9.56
CA MET A 1 -21.23 -1.20 8.47
C MET A 1 -21.95 -1.44 7.15
N ASN A 2 -21.57 -0.75 6.08
CA ASN A 2 -22.13 -0.99 4.75
C ASN A 2 -21.80 -2.42 4.30
N SER A 3 -22.80 -3.24 3.98
CA SER A 3 -22.62 -4.65 3.62
C SER A 3 -21.90 -4.86 2.29
N LYS A 4 -21.87 -3.84 1.41
CA LYS A 4 -21.27 -3.92 0.08
C LYS A 4 -19.74 -3.86 0.12
N TRP A 5 -19.16 -2.92 0.87
CA TRP A 5 -17.71 -2.82 1.11
C TRP A 5 -17.27 -3.61 2.34
N ASN A 6 -17.56 -4.91 2.33
CA ASN A 6 -16.97 -5.85 3.27
C ASN A 6 -15.72 -6.48 2.65
N THR A 7 -14.60 -5.79 2.82
CA THR A 7 -13.26 -6.13 2.29
C THR A 7 -12.79 -7.52 2.69
N ARG A 8 -13.20 -8.04 3.86
CA ARG A 8 -12.89 -9.42 4.31
C ARG A 8 -13.41 -10.48 3.33
N ARG A 9 -14.47 -10.17 2.56
CA ARG A 9 -15.03 -11.12 1.56
C ARG A 9 -14.16 -11.26 0.32
N PHE A 10 -13.32 -10.27 -0.01
CA PHE A 10 -12.50 -10.31 -1.21
C PHE A 10 -11.49 -11.45 -1.17
N LYS A 11 -10.92 -11.75 0.00
CA LYS A 11 -10.07 -12.93 0.21
C LYS A 11 -10.77 -14.22 -0.21
N LYS A 12 -12.02 -14.41 0.26
CA LYS A 12 -12.83 -15.57 -0.09
C LYS A 12 -13.20 -15.60 -1.57
N ILE A 13 -13.55 -14.46 -2.16
CA ILE A 13 -13.88 -14.36 -3.59
C ILE A 13 -12.67 -14.77 -4.44
N THR A 14 -11.48 -14.25 -4.16
CA THR A 14 -10.24 -14.60 -4.88
C THR A 14 -9.91 -16.09 -4.76
N SER A 15 -10.10 -16.66 -3.56
CA SER A 15 -9.94 -18.10 -3.31
C SER A 15 -10.96 -18.95 -4.08
N ASP A 16 -12.23 -18.59 -4.03
CA ASP A 16 -13.31 -19.32 -4.73
C ASP A 16 -13.09 -19.26 -6.26
N ASN A 17 -12.67 -18.11 -6.79
CA ASN A 17 -12.29 -17.95 -8.19
C ASN A 17 -11.14 -18.89 -8.59
N LEU A 18 -10.09 -18.98 -7.76
CA LEU A 18 -8.98 -19.92 -8.00
C LEU A 18 -9.47 -21.37 -8.06
N CYS A 19 -10.26 -21.79 -7.06
CA CYS A 19 -10.78 -23.14 -7.00
C CYS A 19 -11.68 -23.47 -8.20
N ASN A 20 -12.49 -22.51 -8.64
CA ASN A 20 -13.35 -22.69 -9.81
C ASN A 20 -12.55 -22.79 -11.10
N ALA A 21 -11.51 -21.96 -11.26
CA ALA A 21 -10.62 -22.03 -12.41
C ALA A 21 -9.92 -23.39 -12.48
N LEU A 22 -9.36 -23.89 -11.37
CA LEU A 22 -8.71 -25.22 -11.31
C LEU A 22 -9.65 -26.37 -11.65
N LYS A 23 -10.92 -26.33 -11.20
CA LYS A 23 -11.95 -27.32 -11.56
C LYS A 23 -12.32 -27.28 -13.04
N SER A 24 -12.23 -26.11 -13.68
CA SER A 24 -12.61 -25.92 -15.08
C SER A 24 -11.60 -26.52 -16.06
N ILE A 25 -10.36 -26.74 -15.61
CA ILE A 25 -9.27 -27.30 -16.44
C ILE A 25 -9.59 -28.75 -16.80
N SER A 26 -9.73 -29.61 -15.79
CA SER A 26 -10.05 -31.02 -15.98
C SER A 26 -10.58 -31.66 -14.69
N SER A 27 -11.17 -32.85 -14.84
CA SER A 27 -11.55 -33.70 -13.71
C SER A 27 -10.43 -34.63 -13.22
N GLN A 28 -9.29 -34.65 -13.93
CA GLN A 28 -8.13 -35.47 -13.58
C GLN A 28 -7.36 -34.85 -12.42
N GLU A 29 -6.59 -35.67 -11.70
CA GLU A 29 -5.74 -35.16 -10.63
C GLU A 29 -4.64 -34.25 -11.20
N GLN A 30 -4.36 -33.15 -10.51
CA GLN A 30 -3.46 -32.10 -11.00
C GLN A 30 -2.22 -31.94 -10.11
N ILE A 31 -1.07 -31.70 -10.75
CA ILE A 31 0.11 -31.10 -10.11
C ILE A 31 0.09 -29.60 -10.42
N LEU A 32 -0.05 -28.79 -9.38
CA LEU A 32 -0.03 -27.35 -9.49
C LEU A 32 1.41 -26.85 -9.38
N VAL A 33 1.99 -26.40 -10.49
CA VAL A 33 3.31 -25.79 -10.55
C VAL A 33 3.15 -24.28 -10.35
N VAL A 34 3.64 -23.75 -9.23
CA VAL A 34 3.37 -22.38 -8.77
C VAL A 34 4.62 -21.51 -8.94
N GLN A 35 4.48 -20.35 -9.57
CA GLN A 35 5.53 -19.33 -9.58
C GLN A 35 5.89 -18.93 -8.13
N PRO A 36 7.18 -18.88 -7.74
CA PRO A 36 7.58 -18.68 -6.34
C PRO A 36 6.92 -17.48 -5.64
N LYS A 37 6.80 -16.33 -6.34
CA LYS A 37 6.18 -15.11 -5.81
C LYS A 37 4.69 -15.27 -5.47
N LEU A 38 3.99 -16.23 -6.08
CA LEU A 38 2.58 -16.50 -5.81
C LEU A 38 2.36 -17.43 -4.61
N LEU A 39 3.38 -18.19 -4.17
CA LEU A 39 3.24 -19.10 -3.05
C LEU A 39 2.85 -18.37 -1.74
N PRO A 40 3.49 -17.26 -1.35
CA PRO A 40 3.07 -16.44 -0.21
C PRO A 40 1.59 -16.05 -0.28
N VAL A 41 1.14 -15.56 -1.44
CA VAL A 41 -0.26 -15.14 -1.67
C VAL A 41 -1.22 -16.33 -1.58
N LEU A 42 -0.86 -17.47 -2.17
CA LEU A 42 -1.67 -18.69 -2.14
C LEU A 42 -1.87 -19.19 -0.71
N ASN A 43 -0.80 -19.19 0.09
CA ASN A 43 -0.83 -19.61 1.50
C ASN A 43 -1.71 -18.69 2.36
N GLN A 44 -1.91 -17.43 1.97
CA GLN A 44 -2.88 -16.58 2.63
C GLN A 44 -4.30 -16.99 2.30
N LEU A 45 -4.58 -17.31 1.03
CA LEU A 45 -5.94 -17.59 0.55
C LEU A 45 -6.48 -18.92 1.06
N LEU A 46 -5.67 -19.98 1.00
CA LEU A 46 -6.08 -21.36 1.24
C LEU A 46 -4.96 -22.16 1.90
N THR A 47 -5.32 -23.05 2.82
CA THR A 47 -4.44 -24.13 3.24
C THR A 47 -4.36 -25.22 2.16
N PHE A 48 -3.27 -26.00 2.14
CA PHE A 48 -3.14 -27.13 1.22
C PHE A 48 -4.30 -28.15 1.37
N THR A 49 -4.78 -28.36 2.60
CA THR A 49 -5.94 -29.23 2.87
C THR A 49 -7.23 -28.68 2.28
N GLU A 50 -7.47 -27.36 2.33
CA GLU A 50 -8.64 -26.75 1.70
C GLU A 50 -8.55 -26.80 0.17
N LEU A 51 -7.35 -26.57 -0.38
CA LEU A 51 -7.10 -26.67 -1.82
C LEU A 51 -7.42 -28.08 -2.34
N THR A 52 -6.80 -29.11 -1.75
CA THR A 52 -6.98 -30.53 -2.16
C THR A 52 -8.42 -31.03 -1.99
N LYS A 53 -9.16 -30.53 -0.99
CA LYS A 53 -10.59 -30.85 -0.82
C LYS A 53 -11.46 -30.17 -1.86
N SER A 54 -11.10 -28.96 -2.26
CA SER A 54 -11.92 -28.11 -3.11
C SER A 54 -11.56 -28.25 -4.59
N THR A 55 -10.43 -28.84 -4.95
CA THR A 55 -9.96 -28.92 -6.34
C THR A 55 -9.36 -30.29 -6.68
N PRO A 56 -9.09 -30.57 -7.96
CA PRO A 56 -8.39 -31.78 -8.38
C PRO A 56 -6.88 -31.79 -8.04
N VAL A 57 -6.35 -30.71 -7.45
CA VAL A 57 -4.93 -30.61 -7.09
C VAL A 57 -4.58 -31.65 -6.03
N ARG A 58 -3.44 -32.34 -6.21
CA ARG A 58 -2.90 -33.34 -5.27
C ARG A 58 -1.48 -33.08 -4.85
N LYS A 59 -0.72 -32.34 -5.65
CA LYS A 59 0.65 -31.91 -5.35
C LYS A 59 0.85 -30.46 -5.77
N ILE A 60 1.72 -29.77 -5.06
CA ILE A 60 2.24 -28.46 -5.43
C ILE A 60 3.74 -28.62 -5.68
N ALA A 61 4.23 -28.01 -6.75
CA ALA A 61 5.65 -27.86 -7.02
C ALA A 61 5.95 -26.37 -7.29
N LEU A 62 7.17 -25.92 -7.04
CA LEU A 62 7.57 -24.56 -7.37
C LEU A 62 8.18 -24.50 -8.76
N LEU A 63 7.91 -23.42 -9.46
CA LEU A 63 8.54 -23.12 -10.74
C LEU A 63 9.92 -22.52 -10.49
N ASP A 64 10.90 -23.39 -10.25
CA ASP A 64 12.30 -23.03 -10.01
C ASP A 64 13.25 -23.82 -10.92
N GLU A 65 14.55 -23.60 -10.77
CA GLU A 65 15.58 -24.29 -11.56
C GLU A 65 15.65 -25.80 -11.27
N GLN A 66 15.20 -26.25 -10.10
CA GLN A 66 15.26 -27.65 -9.67
C GLN A 66 14.09 -28.48 -10.22
N LEU A 67 12.97 -27.82 -10.53
CA LEU A 67 11.75 -28.45 -11.02
C LEU A 67 11.99 -29.44 -12.17
N LYS A 68 12.91 -29.15 -13.09
CA LYS A 68 13.25 -30.05 -14.21
C LYS A 68 13.68 -31.44 -13.72
N ASN A 69 14.46 -31.51 -12.65
CA ASN A 69 14.98 -32.75 -12.10
C ASN A 69 13.91 -33.46 -11.25
N ASP A 70 13.04 -32.69 -10.60
CA ASP A 70 12.01 -33.20 -9.70
C ASP A 70 10.79 -33.71 -10.45
N LEU A 71 10.42 -33.08 -11.58
CA LEU A 71 9.20 -33.39 -12.32
C LEU A 71 9.10 -34.84 -12.80
N PRO A 72 10.16 -35.48 -13.35
CA PRO A 72 10.13 -36.90 -13.70
C PRO A 72 9.83 -37.81 -12.50
N SER A 73 10.36 -37.48 -11.32
CA SER A 73 10.08 -38.23 -10.10
C SER A 73 8.64 -38.04 -9.62
N LEU A 74 8.14 -36.80 -9.72
CA LEU A 74 6.77 -36.44 -9.35
C LEU A 74 5.74 -37.14 -10.23
N LEU A 75 5.98 -37.15 -11.55
CA LEU A 75 5.15 -37.82 -12.56
C LEU A 75 5.29 -39.35 -12.49
N GLY A 76 6.50 -39.87 -12.22
CA GLY A 76 6.73 -41.31 -12.05
C GLY A 76 5.99 -41.93 -10.85
N THR A 77 5.65 -41.12 -9.85
CA THR A 77 4.86 -41.58 -8.69
C THR A 77 3.40 -41.86 -9.08
N ILE A 78 2.81 -41.06 -9.99
CA ILE A 78 1.42 -41.18 -10.44
C ILE A 78 1.33 -40.72 -11.91
N PRO A 79 1.40 -41.63 -12.91
CA PRO A 79 1.57 -41.30 -14.33
C PRO A 79 0.40 -40.56 -15.00
N SER A 80 -0.70 -40.31 -14.29
CA SER A 80 -1.94 -39.78 -14.84
C SER A 80 -2.26 -38.35 -14.38
N MET A 81 -1.34 -37.68 -13.68
CA MET A 81 -1.59 -36.32 -13.22
C MET A 81 -1.30 -35.27 -14.29
N GLU A 82 -2.21 -34.31 -14.44
CA GLU A 82 -2.08 -33.21 -15.37
C GLU A 82 -1.25 -32.07 -14.77
N LEU A 83 -0.38 -31.46 -15.57
CA LEU A 83 0.43 -30.31 -15.16
C LEU A 83 -0.35 -29.01 -15.39
N VAL A 84 -0.46 -28.20 -14.33
CA VAL A 84 -1.07 -26.87 -14.38
C VAL A 84 -0.07 -25.85 -13.87
N PHE A 85 0.28 -24.88 -14.72
CA PHE A 85 1.22 -23.82 -14.37
C PHE A 85 0.46 -22.58 -13.90
N LEU A 86 0.62 -22.23 -12.62
CA LEU A 86 0.07 -21.03 -12.00
C LEU A 86 1.11 -19.91 -12.04
N ILE A 87 0.87 -18.88 -12.85
CA ILE A 87 1.79 -17.76 -13.09
C ILE A 87 1.13 -16.39 -12.87
N ASP A 88 1.93 -15.37 -12.59
CA ASP A 88 1.52 -13.97 -12.57
C ASP A 88 2.30 -13.18 -13.62
N VAL A 89 1.58 -12.72 -14.64
CA VAL A 89 2.16 -11.96 -15.76
C VAL A 89 1.65 -10.53 -15.81
N ARG A 90 0.89 -10.12 -14.78
CA ARG A 90 0.24 -8.79 -14.74
C ARG A 90 1.25 -7.65 -14.78
N VAL A 91 2.42 -7.85 -14.18
CA VAL A 91 3.45 -6.82 -14.02
C VAL A 91 4.52 -6.92 -15.10
N ASP A 92 5.11 -8.11 -15.30
CA ASP A 92 6.22 -8.27 -16.24
C ASP A 92 5.77 -8.39 -17.71
N LEU A 93 4.48 -8.68 -17.96
CA LEU A 93 3.90 -8.93 -19.28
C LEU A 93 4.63 -10.01 -20.11
N CYS A 94 5.49 -10.80 -19.47
CA CYS A 94 6.24 -11.89 -20.06
C CYS A 94 6.03 -13.19 -19.28
N LEU A 95 6.32 -14.31 -19.93
CA LEU A 95 6.35 -15.60 -19.26
C LEU A 95 7.57 -15.70 -18.33
N PRO A 96 7.44 -16.34 -17.16
CA PRO A 96 8.59 -16.62 -16.30
C PRO A 96 9.67 -17.39 -17.07
N ASN A 97 10.93 -16.97 -16.90
CA ASN A 97 12.06 -17.54 -17.65
C ASN A 97 12.20 -19.05 -17.40
N GLU A 98 11.94 -19.49 -16.18
CA GLU A 98 11.97 -20.87 -15.71
C GLU A 98 10.93 -21.71 -16.46
N LEU A 99 9.75 -21.17 -16.72
CA LEU A 99 8.72 -21.84 -17.52
C LEU A 99 9.17 -22.00 -18.97
N VAL A 100 9.72 -20.95 -19.57
CA VAL A 100 10.21 -20.99 -20.96
C VAL A 100 11.35 -22.02 -21.11
N LYS A 101 12.29 -22.06 -20.15
CA LYS A 101 13.35 -23.07 -20.10
C LYS A 101 12.78 -24.48 -19.95
N LEU A 102 11.84 -24.68 -19.03
CA LEU A 102 11.23 -25.99 -18.77
C LEU A 102 10.50 -26.56 -19.99
N ILE A 103 9.74 -25.72 -20.72
CA ILE A 103 9.02 -26.11 -21.93
C ILE A 103 10.00 -26.64 -22.99
N LYS A 104 11.12 -25.93 -23.19
CA LYS A 104 12.17 -26.32 -24.15
C LYS A 104 12.87 -27.61 -23.72
N ASP A 105 13.25 -27.70 -22.46
CA ASP A 105 14.05 -28.80 -21.92
C ASP A 105 13.28 -30.13 -21.86
N LEU A 106 11.99 -30.07 -21.52
CA LEU A 106 11.12 -31.26 -21.45
C LEU A 106 10.35 -31.53 -22.74
N GLN A 107 10.53 -30.69 -23.77
CA GLN A 107 9.82 -30.79 -25.05
C GLN A 107 8.30 -30.93 -24.87
N LEU A 108 7.74 -30.14 -23.96
CA LEU A 108 6.30 -30.15 -23.69
C LEU A 108 5.55 -29.76 -24.97
N THR A 109 4.52 -30.53 -25.33
CA THR A 109 3.69 -30.29 -26.52
C THR A 109 2.37 -29.60 -26.16
N GLU A 110 1.84 -29.89 -24.97
CA GLU A 110 0.62 -29.29 -24.42
C GLU A 110 0.91 -28.60 -23.08
N LEU A 111 0.24 -27.47 -22.85
CA LEU A 111 0.40 -26.67 -21.63
C LEU A 111 -0.95 -26.15 -21.13
N ASN A 112 -1.22 -26.34 -19.84
CA ASN A 112 -2.30 -25.65 -19.14
C ASN A 112 -1.71 -24.54 -18.27
N VAL A 113 -2.07 -23.29 -18.60
CA VAL A 113 -1.60 -22.12 -17.86
C VAL A 113 -2.80 -21.47 -17.18
N LEU A 114 -2.75 -21.46 -15.86
CA LEU A 114 -3.63 -20.66 -15.02
C LEU A 114 -2.89 -19.36 -14.69
N TYR A 115 -3.40 -18.21 -15.13
CA TYR A 115 -2.69 -16.95 -14.95
C TYR A 115 -3.50 -15.95 -14.13
N CYS A 116 -2.81 -15.20 -13.28
CA CYS A 116 -3.40 -14.10 -12.52
C CYS A 116 -3.86 -13.01 -13.49
N THR A 117 -5.09 -12.55 -13.36
CA THR A 117 -5.63 -11.46 -14.18
C THR A 117 -6.71 -10.68 -13.42
N TRP A 118 -7.12 -9.55 -13.96
CA TRP A 118 -8.27 -8.81 -13.47
C TRP A 118 -9.48 -9.17 -14.29
N LYS A 119 -10.66 -9.23 -13.67
CA LYS A 119 -11.91 -9.51 -14.40
C LYS A 119 -12.19 -8.50 -15.52
N THR A 120 -11.72 -7.26 -15.36
CA THR A 120 -11.90 -6.17 -16.33
C THR A 120 -10.73 -6.04 -17.30
N GLU A 121 -9.73 -6.92 -17.22
CA GLU A 121 -8.58 -6.90 -18.11
C GLU A 121 -9.02 -7.16 -19.56
N MET A 122 -8.67 -6.23 -20.45
CA MET A 122 -9.11 -6.28 -21.85
C MET A 122 -8.46 -7.43 -22.61
N THR A 123 -7.23 -7.82 -22.22
CA THR A 123 -6.50 -8.91 -22.88
C THR A 123 -7.16 -10.28 -22.71
N ASN A 124 -8.00 -10.47 -21.68
CA ASN A 124 -8.77 -11.71 -21.48
C ASN A 124 -9.82 -11.94 -22.60
N ASN A 125 -10.37 -10.87 -23.19
CA ASN A 125 -11.49 -10.94 -24.14
C ASN A 125 -11.11 -10.54 -25.57
N LEU A 126 -9.89 -10.87 -26.00
CA LEU A 126 -9.42 -10.57 -27.36
C LEU A 126 -10.11 -11.46 -28.41
N LYS A 127 -11.00 -10.87 -29.23
CA LYS A 127 -11.69 -11.59 -30.32
C LYS A 127 -10.84 -11.77 -31.59
N ARG A 128 -9.94 -10.83 -31.87
CA ARG A 128 -9.20 -10.74 -33.15
C ARG A 128 -7.69 -10.94 -33.01
N LEU A 129 -7.17 -10.84 -31.80
CA LEU A 129 -5.73 -10.94 -31.52
C LEU A 129 -5.47 -12.16 -30.64
N THR A 130 -4.37 -12.84 -30.90
CA THR A 130 -3.87 -13.89 -30.03
C THR A 130 -3.50 -13.30 -28.68
N HIS A 131 -3.85 -14.00 -27.60
CA HIS A 131 -3.46 -13.61 -26.25
C HIS A 131 -1.94 -13.52 -26.12
N PHE A 132 -1.41 -12.50 -25.44
CA PHE A 132 0.03 -12.23 -25.38
C PHE A 132 0.85 -13.39 -24.75
N ILE A 133 0.26 -14.09 -23.77
CA ILE A 133 0.83 -15.33 -23.22
C ILE A 133 0.99 -16.39 -24.32
N LYS A 134 -0.06 -16.63 -25.13
CA LYS A 134 -0.01 -17.60 -26.23
C LYS A 134 1.02 -17.21 -27.29
N SER A 135 1.17 -15.92 -27.59
CA SER A 135 2.17 -15.47 -28.58
C SER A 135 3.62 -15.67 -28.14
N GLN A 136 3.88 -15.85 -26.84
CA GLN A 136 5.23 -16.11 -26.30
C GLN A 136 5.58 -17.60 -26.23
N LEU A 137 4.58 -18.48 -26.43
CA LEU A 137 4.74 -19.93 -26.38
C LEU A 137 5.09 -20.46 -27.78
N GLU A 138 6.35 -20.28 -28.19
CA GLU A 138 6.86 -20.83 -29.45
C GLU A 138 6.94 -22.37 -29.38
N ASN A 139 6.51 -23.06 -30.44
CA ASN A 139 6.61 -24.53 -30.64
C ASN A 139 5.66 -25.43 -29.83
N LEU A 140 4.59 -24.89 -29.22
CA LEU A 140 3.55 -25.72 -28.61
C LEU A 140 2.44 -26.08 -29.62
N SER A 141 1.99 -27.35 -29.61
CA SER A 141 0.83 -27.77 -30.40
C SER A 141 -0.47 -27.26 -29.81
N LYS A 142 -0.54 -27.11 -28.48
CA LYS A 142 -1.72 -26.64 -27.76
C LYS A 142 -1.36 -25.93 -26.46
N ALA A 143 -1.85 -24.70 -26.29
CA ALA A 143 -1.75 -23.95 -25.04
C ALA A 143 -3.15 -23.53 -24.57
N ASN A 144 -3.60 -24.10 -23.46
CA ASN A 144 -4.87 -23.76 -22.83
C ASN A 144 -4.60 -22.68 -21.76
N LEU A 145 -5.31 -21.57 -21.86
CA LEU A 145 -5.22 -20.48 -20.88
C LEU A 145 -6.49 -20.46 -20.04
N PHE A 146 -6.31 -20.34 -18.74
CA PHE A 146 -7.37 -20.24 -17.75
C PHE A 146 -7.13 -19.00 -16.89
N GLU A 147 -8.19 -18.22 -16.69
CA GLU A 147 -8.14 -16.97 -15.95
C GLU A 147 -8.29 -17.24 -14.45
N TRP A 148 -7.38 -16.70 -13.65
CA TRP A 148 -7.60 -16.51 -12.23
C TRP A 148 -7.95 -15.05 -11.94
N ASP A 149 -9.25 -14.78 -11.90
CA ASP A 149 -9.82 -13.47 -11.55
C ASP A 149 -9.42 -13.07 -10.12
N PHE A 150 -8.41 -12.21 -10.03
CA PHE A 150 -7.84 -11.75 -8.77
C PHE A 150 -8.58 -10.53 -8.23
N PHE A 151 -8.82 -10.51 -6.92
CA PHE A 151 -9.24 -9.32 -6.18
C PHE A 151 -8.22 -9.01 -5.09
N PRO A 152 -7.82 -7.74 -4.91
CA PRO A 152 -7.00 -7.37 -3.76
C PRO A 152 -7.81 -7.61 -2.48
N PHE A 153 -7.14 -8.02 -1.43
CA PHE A 153 -7.77 -8.35 -0.16
C PHE A 153 -7.05 -7.69 1.01
N ALA A 154 -7.76 -7.58 2.14
CA ALA A 154 -7.29 -6.89 3.32
C ALA A 154 -6.13 -7.64 3.99
N GLN A 155 -5.04 -6.91 4.27
CA GLN A 155 -3.77 -7.45 4.75
C GLN A 155 -3.53 -7.17 6.24
N GLN A 156 -3.09 -5.97 6.64
CA GLN A 156 -2.81 -5.62 8.05
C GLN A 156 -4.04 -5.02 8.78
N ASP A 157 -5.06 -4.62 8.02
CA ASP A 157 -6.33 -4.08 8.49
C ASP A 157 -7.45 -4.28 7.46
N ASP A 158 -8.68 -4.31 7.94
CA ASP A 158 -9.89 -4.36 7.11
C ASP A 158 -9.95 -3.31 6.01
N ASN A 159 -9.35 -2.13 6.22
CA ASN A 159 -9.50 -1.01 5.30
C ASN A 159 -8.23 -0.72 4.50
N LEU A 160 -7.28 -1.65 4.48
CA LEU A 160 -6.06 -1.56 3.67
C LEU A 160 -6.01 -2.72 2.67
N LEU A 161 -6.26 -2.42 1.40
CA LEU A 161 -6.15 -3.34 0.28
C LEU A 161 -4.81 -3.09 -0.43
N VAL A 162 -3.89 -4.05 -0.38
CA VAL A 162 -2.61 -3.97 -1.09
C VAL A 162 -2.71 -4.84 -2.35
N VAL A 163 -2.36 -4.26 -3.49
CA VAL A 163 -2.54 -4.88 -4.82
C VAL A 163 -1.32 -5.73 -5.21
N ASN A 164 -0.14 -5.45 -4.65
CA ASN A 164 1.14 -6.12 -4.90
C ASN A 164 1.60 -6.05 -6.36
N VAL A 165 1.45 -4.88 -7.00
CA VAL A 165 1.87 -4.61 -8.38
C VAL A 165 2.94 -3.51 -8.50
N LEU A 166 3.40 -2.97 -7.37
CA LEU A 166 4.44 -1.94 -7.33
C LEU A 166 5.83 -2.48 -7.75
N TYR A 167 6.10 -3.76 -7.50
CA TYR A 167 7.39 -4.39 -7.79
C TYR A 167 7.21 -5.57 -8.74
N ASN A 168 8.10 -5.68 -9.72
CA ASN A 168 8.12 -6.79 -10.67
C ASN A 168 8.75 -8.07 -10.07
N GLU A 169 8.95 -9.12 -10.87
CA GLU A 169 9.60 -10.36 -10.39
C GLU A 169 11.05 -10.14 -9.93
N ASP A 170 11.80 -9.28 -10.61
CA ASP A 170 13.18 -8.91 -10.26
C ASP A 170 13.29 -7.95 -9.07
N GLY A 171 12.16 -7.56 -8.46
CA GLY A 171 12.11 -6.58 -7.37
C GLY A 171 12.33 -5.13 -7.83
N GLU A 172 12.27 -4.85 -9.13
CA GLU A 172 12.30 -3.48 -9.66
C GLU A 172 10.98 -2.76 -9.41
N ASN A 173 11.08 -1.51 -8.96
CA ASN A 173 9.93 -0.66 -8.69
C ASN A 173 9.37 -0.07 -9.99
N LEU A 174 8.07 -0.26 -10.27
CA LEU A 174 7.43 0.22 -11.50
C LEU A 174 7.17 1.73 -11.49
N TYR A 175 6.98 2.32 -10.32
CA TYR A 175 6.77 3.76 -10.16
C TYR A 175 8.11 4.53 -10.27
N TYR A 176 9.18 3.95 -9.71
CA TYR A 176 10.55 4.46 -9.74
C TYR A 176 11.51 3.47 -10.44
N PRO A 177 11.37 3.24 -11.75
CA PRO A 177 12.22 2.28 -12.45
C PRO A 177 13.66 2.78 -12.51
N LYS A 178 14.62 1.85 -12.54
CA LYS A 178 16.06 2.16 -12.56
C LYS A 178 16.47 2.96 -13.80
N ARG A 179 15.82 2.72 -14.94
CA ARG A 179 16.12 3.34 -16.24
C ARG A 179 15.06 4.36 -16.63
N SER A 180 15.49 5.56 -17.03
CA SER A 180 14.60 6.65 -17.47
C SER A 180 13.77 6.28 -18.70
N SER A 181 14.36 5.54 -19.65
CA SER A 181 13.69 5.10 -20.87
C SER A 181 12.49 4.18 -20.63
N MET A 182 12.41 3.56 -19.45
CA MET A 182 11.32 2.65 -19.07
C MET A 182 10.18 3.33 -18.32
N GLU A 183 10.36 4.56 -17.82
CA GLU A 183 9.39 5.24 -16.94
C GLU A 183 7.97 5.27 -17.47
N LYS A 184 7.80 5.65 -18.75
CA LYS A 184 6.47 5.72 -19.36
C LYS A 184 5.82 4.34 -19.42
N THR A 185 6.59 3.31 -19.77
CA THR A 185 6.10 1.95 -19.94
C THR A 185 5.76 1.32 -18.59
N THR A 186 6.67 1.35 -17.61
CA THR A 186 6.44 0.71 -16.30
C THR A 186 5.31 1.39 -15.53
N ARG A 187 5.24 2.73 -15.55
CA ARG A 187 4.11 3.46 -14.96
C ARG A 187 2.82 3.20 -15.71
N GLY A 188 2.87 3.03 -17.03
CA GLY A 188 1.72 2.62 -17.84
C GLY A 188 1.16 1.27 -17.41
N ILE A 189 2.03 0.27 -17.23
CA ILE A 189 1.65 -1.07 -16.74
C ILE A 189 1.05 -0.99 -15.33
N LEU A 190 1.70 -0.23 -14.43
CA LEU A 190 1.20 0.01 -13.08
C LEU A 190 -0.21 0.63 -13.09
N LEU A 191 -0.41 1.66 -13.90
CA LEU A 191 -1.69 2.34 -14.03
C LEU A 191 -2.79 1.45 -14.60
N ASP A 192 -2.48 0.63 -15.61
CA ASP A 192 -3.43 -0.30 -16.19
C ASP A 192 -3.89 -1.34 -15.17
N ASN A 193 -2.95 -1.93 -14.42
CA ASN A 193 -3.24 -2.84 -13.32
C ASN A 193 -4.11 -2.20 -12.24
N MET A 194 -3.76 -0.98 -11.80
CA MET A 194 -4.54 -0.26 -10.79
C MET A 194 -5.94 0.10 -11.29
N SER A 195 -6.05 0.52 -12.56
CA SER A 195 -7.31 0.83 -13.24
C SER A 195 -8.24 -0.40 -13.27
N ASN A 196 -7.73 -1.54 -13.73
CA ASN A 196 -8.49 -2.79 -13.81
C ASN A 196 -8.87 -3.34 -12.42
N CYS A 197 -7.96 -3.25 -11.45
CA CYS A 197 -8.21 -3.59 -10.07
C CYS A 197 -9.36 -2.77 -9.46
N ILE A 198 -9.29 -1.44 -9.56
CA ILE A 198 -10.31 -0.53 -9.01
C ILE A 198 -11.67 -0.75 -9.70
N LYS A 199 -11.69 -0.90 -11.03
CA LYS A 199 -12.93 -1.21 -11.76
C LYS A 199 -13.55 -2.52 -11.32
N SER A 200 -12.73 -3.56 -11.14
CA SER A 200 -13.19 -4.85 -10.64
C SER A 200 -13.85 -4.71 -9.26
N LEU A 201 -13.24 -3.93 -8.35
CA LEU A 201 -13.80 -3.64 -7.02
C LEU A 201 -15.11 -2.82 -7.08
N LEU A 202 -15.15 -1.78 -7.90
CA LEU A 202 -16.35 -0.94 -8.08
C LEU A 202 -17.52 -1.77 -8.64
N ALA A 203 -17.25 -2.62 -9.64
CA ALA A 203 -18.24 -3.54 -10.20
C ALA A 203 -18.71 -4.57 -9.16
N GLN A 204 -17.80 -5.19 -8.42
CA GLN A 204 -18.12 -6.20 -7.40
C GLN A 204 -18.93 -5.63 -6.23
N THR A 205 -18.70 -4.37 -5.87
CA THR A 205 -19.40 -3.69 -4.77
C THR A 205 -20.64 -2.93 -5.23
N ASN A 206 -20.89 -2.85 -6.54
CA ASN A 206 -21.93 -2.02 -7.15
C ASN A 206 -21.86 -0.57 -6.64
N THR A 207 -20.67 0.02 -6.79
CA THR A 207 -20.30 1.37 -6.33
C THR A 207 -20.11 2.28 -7.53
N ILE A 208 -20.61 3.52 -7.41
CA ILE A 208 -20.44 4.58 -8.40
C ILE A 208 -19.61 5.67 -7.75
N VAL A 209 -18.55 6.08 -8.44
CA VAL A 209 -17.75 7.23 -8.05
C VAL A 209 -18.52 8.50 -8.43
N THR A 210 -18.64 9.41 -7.47
CA THR A 210 -19.32 10.70 -7.66
C THR A 210 -18.32 11.81 -7.92
N ASP A 211 -17.37 11.94 -6.99
CA ASP A 211 -16.30 12.92 -7.00
C ASP A 211 -14.97 12.19 -7.13
N ALA A 212 -14.23 12.44 -8.21
CA ALA A 212 -12.90 11.90 -8.41
C ALA A 212 -11.86 13.02 -8.30
N ILE A 213 -10.94 12.91 -7.36
CA ILE A 213 -9.87 13.86 -7.11
C ILE A 213 -8.53 13.19 -7.42
N ALA A 214 -7.73 13.84 -8.25
CA ALA A 214 -6.36 13.43 -8.53
C ALA A 214 -5.40 14.45 -7.93
N MET A 215 -4.39 13.98 -7.21
CA MET A 215 -3.24 14.78 -6.76
C MET A 215 -1.99 14.25 -7.41
N GLY A 216 -1.68 14.81 -8.57
CA GLY A 216 -0.48 14.56 -9.35
C GLY A 216 -0.74 14.12 -10.79
N SER A 217 0.30 14.11 -11.62
CA SER A 217 0.15 13.90 -13.07
C SER A 217 -0.19 12.45 -13.41
N ILE A 218 0.42 11.50 -12.72
CA ILE A 218 0.15 10.06 -12.88
C ILE A 218 -1.25 9.74 -12.31
N SER A 219 -1.61 10.37 -11.20
CA SER A 219 -2.94 10.26 -10.58
C SER A 219 -4.06 10.70 -11.53
N LYS A 220 -3.86 11.79 -12.27
CA LYS A 220 -4.81 12.25 -13.30
C LYS A 220 -5.00 11.22 -14.41
N ASN A 221 -3.90 10.64 -14.88
CA ASN A 221 -3.95 9.61 -15.91
C ASN A 221 -4.78 8.40 -15.43
N LEU A 222 -4.63 8.00 -14.16
CA LEU A 222 -5.45 6.93 -13.59
C LEU A 222 -6.93 7.31 -13.56
N VAL A 223 -7.27 8.51 -13.08
CA VAL A 223 -8.65 9.00 -13.03
C VAL A 223 -9.28 9.03 -14.44
N ALA A 224 -8.54 9.54 -15.43
CA ALA A 224 -8.98 9.54 -16.82
C ALA A 224 -9.20 8.13 -17.38
N LEU A 225 -8.26 7.20 -17.13
CA LEU A 225 -8.40 5.78 -17.53
C LEU A 225 -9.61 5.11 -16.87
N LEU A 226 -9.89 5.45 -15.62
CA LEU A 226 -11.05 4.93 -14.90
C LEU A 226 -12.37 5.46 -15.48
N HIS A 227 -12.42 6.74 -15.84
CA HIS A 227 -13.60 7.39 -16.42
C HIS A 227 -13.90 6.90 -17.84
N ASP A 228 -12.89 6.86 -18.73
CA ASP A 228 -13.03 6.52 -20.16
C ASP A 228 -13.66 5.12 -20.37
N GLN A 229 -13.20 4.12 -19.61
CA GLN A 229 -13.74 2.75 -19.73
C GLN A 229 -15.04 2.52 -18.92
N HIS A 230 -15.40 3.44 -18.01
CA HIS A 230 -16.70 3.41 -17.34
C HIS A 230 -17.83 3.90 -18.28
N GLN A 231 -17.50 4.70 -19.31
CA GLN A 231 -18.41 5.22 -20.33
C GLN A 231 -18.48 4.33 -21.59
N THR A 232 -18.77 3.03 -21.43
CA THR A 232 -19.44 2.32 -22.54
C THR A 232 -20.93 2.71 -22.52
N ASP A 233 -21.19 3.87 -23.13
CA ASP A 233 -22.46 4.64 -23.13
C ASP A 233 -23.74 3.83 -23.36
N GLU A 234 -23.67 2.71 -24.10
CA GLU A 234 -24.86 1.90 -24.37
C GLU A 234 -25.44 1.28 -23.08
N ASN A 235 -24.61 0.85 -22.14
CA ASN A 235 -25.12 0.15 -20.96
C ASN A 235 -25.77 1.10 -19.95
N LEU A 236 -25.27 2.32 -19.78
CA LEU A 236 -25.80 3.26 -18.79
C LEU A 236 -27.13 3.86 -19.27
N PHE A 237 -27.20 4.27 -20.55
CA PHE A 237 -28.42 4.79 -21.17
C PHE A 237 -29.53 3.73 -21.21
N ILE A 238 -29.22 2.49 -21.60
CA ILE A 238 -30.18 1.38 -21.61
C ILE A 238 -30.66 1.05 -20.18
N LYS A 239 -29.76 1.09 -19.19
CA LYS A 239 -30.11 0.82 -17.78
C LYS A 239 -30.97 1.93 -17.16
N GLU A 240 -30.67 3.19 -17.44
CA GLU A 240 -31.49 4.32 -16.98
C GLU A 240 -32.89 4.32 -17.62
N THR A 241 -32.97 4.06 -18.92
CA THR A 241 -34.24 4.04 -19.66
C THR A 241 -35.12 2.85 -19.29
N LEU A 242 -34.54 1.68 -18.98
CA LEU A 242 -35.32 0.48 -18.63
C LEU A 242 -35.79 0.43 -17.17
N TYR A 243 -35.05 1.02 -16.23
CA TYR A 243 -35.26 0.78 -14.80
C TYR A 243 -35.55 2.04 -13.96
N GLY A 244 -35.45 3.25 -14.54
CA GLY A 244 -35.77 4.51 -13.86
C GLY A 244 -35.03 4.71 -12.52
N SER A 245 -35.63 5.47 -11.60
CA SER A 245 -35.08 5.82 -10.27
C SER A 245 -34.85 4.63 -9.32
N LYS A 246 -35.11 3.38 -9.75
CA LYS A 246 -34.73 2.17 -9.00
C LYS A 246 -33.24 1.80 -9.13
N TYR A 247 -32.47 2.46 -10.00
CA TYR A 247 -31.00 2.33 -10.04
C TYR A 247 -30.29 3.04 -8.87
N HIS A 248 -30.98 3.85 -8.07
CA HIS A 248 -30.43 4.58 -6.92
C HIS A 248 -30.10 3.68 -5.70
N SER A 249 -29.88 2.38 -5.89
CA SER A 249 -29.32 1.50 -4.84
C SER A 249 -27.78 1.43 -4.87
N SER A 250 -27.15 2.00 -5.89
CA SER A 250 -25.70 2.06 -6.02
C SER A 250 -25.09 2.91 -4.91
N LEU A 251 -23.94 2.47 -4.39
CA LEU A 251 -23.25 3.23 -3.36
C LEU A 251 -22.49 4.38 -4.02
N GLU A 252 -22.75 5.61 -3.58
CA GLU A 252 -21.97 6.77 -3.98
C GLU A 252 -20.69 6.85 -3.12
N THR A 253 -19.56 7.15 -3.76
CA THR A 253 -18.25 7.30 -3.08
C THR A 253 -17.46 8.45 -3.67
N ASP A 254 -16.57 9.00 -2.84
CA ASP A 254 -15.48 9.85 -3.30
C ASP A 254 -14.31 8.93 -3.68
N LEU A 255 -13.58 9.26 -4.76
CA LEU A 255 -12.35 8.62 -5.17
C LEU A 255 -11.22 9.66 -5.07
N ILE A 256 -10.20 9.39 -4.26
CA ILE A 256 -9.06 10.27 -4.06
C ILE A 256 -7.81 9.49 -4.48
N VAL A 257 -7.13 9.94 -5.54
CA VAL A 257 -5.92 9.31 -6.06
C VAL A 257 -4.73 10.21 -5.76
N LEU A 258 -3.72 9.64 -5.11
CA LEU A 258 -2.50 10.30 -4.67
C LEU A 258 -1.29 9.56 -5.23
N GLU A 259 -0.23 10.30 -5.55
CA GLU A 259 1.04 9.71 -5.94
C GLU A 259 2.18 10.12 -4.99
N ARG A 260 3.17 9.24 -4.85
CA ARG A 260 4.23 9.36 -3.84
C ARG A 260 5.01 10.67 -3.92
N ASN A 261 5.20 11.21 -5.13
CA ASN A 261 5.92 12.47 -5.37
C ASN A 261 5.25 13.70 -4.73
N VAL A 262 3.97 13.63 -4.36
CA VAL A 262 3.29 14.72 -3.61
C VAL A 262 3.87 14.87 -2.21
N ASP A 263 4.32 13.78 -1.60
CA ASP A 263 4.94 13.75 -0.28
C ASP A 263 6.07 12.71 -0.24
N PRO A 264 7.25 13.04 -0.77
CA PRO A 264 8.40 12.12 -0.73
C PRO A 264 9.07 12.10 0.65
N ILE A 265 8.69 13.00 1.57
CA ILE A 265 9.34 13.17 2.89
C ILE A 265 8.87 12.07 3.84
N THR A 266 7.55 11.88 3.99
CA THR A 266 6.98 10.91 4.93
C THR A 266 7.58 9.50 4.83
N PRO A 267 7.75 8.88 3.65
CA PRO A 267 8.34 7.54 3.57
C PRO A 267 9.82 7.48 3.96
N LEU A 268 10.57 8.60 3.92
CA LEU A 268 11.99 8.61 4.30
C LEU A 268 12.19 8.58 5.82
N LEU A 269 11.20 9.02 6.59
CA LEU A 269 11.23 9.09 8.04
C LEU A 269 11.07 7.71 8.68
N THR A 270 11.67 7.56 9.85
CA THR A 270 11.54 6.35 10.66
C THR A 270 10.12 6.23 11.20
N GLN A 271 9.50 5.07 10.99
CA GLN A 271 8.14 4.80 11.42
C GLN A 271 8.10 4.47 12.93
N LEU A 272 7.28 5.20 13.70
CA LEU A 272 7.19 5.05 15.16
C LEU A 272 5.86 4.44 15.65
N SER A 273 4.93 4.12 14.76
CA SER A 273 3.79 3.28 15.13
C SER A 273 4.22 1.82 15.32
N TYR A 274 3.50 1.03 16.11
CA TYR A 274 3.87 -0.37 16.34
C TYR A 274 3.91 -1.19 15.03
N VAL A 275 2.93 -1.01 14.15
CA VAL A 275 2.94 -1.66 12.83
C VAL A 275 4.07 -1.14 11.94
N GLY A 276 4.37 0.15 12.00
CA GLY A 276 5.39 0.78 11.18
C GLY A 276 6.80 0.39 11.59
N ILE A 277 7.11 0.35 12.89
CA ILE A 277 8.45 -0.02 13.37
C ILE A 277 8.74 -1.51 13.13
N LEU A 278 7.71 -2.37 13.20
CA LEU A 278 7.85 -3.77 12.79
C LEU A 278 8.17 -3.91 11.30
N ASP A 279 7.59 -3.05 10.45
CA ASP A 279 7.87 -3.04 9.03
C ASP A 279 9.26 -2.46 8.69
N ASP A 280 9.71 -1.45 9.43
CA ASP A 280 11.05 -0.86 9.24
C ASP A 280 12.17 -1.84 9.63
N PHE A 281 11.97 -2.67 10.66
CA PHE A 281 13.00 -3.60 11.15
C PHE A 281 12.91 -5.00 10.58
N PHE A 282 11.70 -5.55 10.44
CA PHE A 282 11.52 -6.96 10.06
C PHE A 282 10.81 -7.14 8.72
N GLU A 283 10.35 -6.06 8.08
CA GLU A 283 9.65 -6.00 6.79
C GLU A 283 8.48 -6.98 6.62
N PHE A 284 7.27 -6.45 6.38
CA PHE A 284 6.18 -7.31 5.91
C PHE A 284 6.45 -7.83 4.49
N GLY A 285 6.29 -9.14 4.31
CA GLY A 285 6.22 -9.80 3.02
C GLY A 285 4.79 -9.85 2.47
N ASP A 286 4.65 -10.35 1.24
CA ASP A 286 3.35 -10.46 0.55
C ASP A 286 2.37 -11.42 1.26
N ASP A 287 2.87 -12.34 2.10
CA ASP A 287 2.05 -13.18 2.99
C ASP A 287 1.67 -12.51 4.33
N CYS A 288 1.92 -11.21 4.47
CA CYS A 288 1.70 -10.45 5.70
C CYS A 288 2.43 -11.00 6.92
N LYS A 289 3.48 -11.80 6.71
CA LYS A 289 4.43 -12.20 7.75
C LYS A 289 5.65 -11.29 7.70
N LEU A 290 6.39 -11.27 8.80
CA LEU A 290 7.65 -10.55 8.89
C LEU A 290 8.77 -11.49 8.41
N LYS A 291 9.71 -10.99 7.60
CA LYS A 291 10.68 -11.83 6.85
C LYS A 291 11.54 -12.74 7.73
N ASP A 292 11.84 -12.34 8.96
CA ASP A 292 12.69 -13.10 9.90
C ASP A 292 11.92 -13.67 11.10
N LYS A 293 10.60 -13.72 11.00
CA LYS A 293 9.74 -14.21 12.07
C LYS A 293 8.64 -15.07 11.45
N GLU A 294 8.56 -16.35 11.80
CA GLU A 294 7.51 -17.26 11.33
C GLU A 294 6.07 -16.87 11.76
N PHE A 295 5.90 -15.72 12.43
CA PHE A 295 4.66 -15.32 13.06
C PHE A 295 3.73 -14.58 12.10
N THR A 296 2.47 -15.01 12.05
CA THR A 296 1.40 -14.30 11.33
C THR A 296 0.69 -13.32 12.26
N LEU A 297 0.55 -12.07 11.81
CA LEU A 297 -0.23 -11.03 12.50
C LEU A 297 -1.59 -10.92 11.82
N ASP A 298 -2.60 -11.58 12.39
CA ASP A 298 -3.93 -11.69 11.79
C ASP A 298 -4.91 -10.67 12.42
N TYR A 299 -5.25 -9.62 11.67
CA TYR A 299 -6.22 -8.61 12.11
C TYR A 299 -7.65 -9.14 12.33
N ILE A 300 -7.98 -10.34 11.87
CA ILE A 300 -9.33 -10.92 12.06
C ILE A 300 -9.44 -11.57 13.43
N THR A 301 -8.41 -12.29 13.87
CA THR A 301 -8.45 -13.13 15.09
C THR A 301 -7.58 -12.62 16.24
N ASP A 302 -6.67 -11.68 15.97
CA ASP A 302 -5.73 -11.14 16.95
C ASP A 302 -6.22 -9.79 17.50
N ASP A 303 -7.04 -9.83 18.55
CA ASP A 303 -7.52 -8.61 19.23
C ASP A 303 -6.37 -7.79 19.82
N THR A 304 -5.29 -8.45 20.25
CA THR A 304 -4.12 -7.76 20.80
C THR A 304 -3.41 -6.95 19.72
N TRP A 305 -3.25 -7.52 18.52
CA TRP A 305 -2.77 -6.75 17.37
C TRP A 305 -3.64 -5.53 17.07
N ASN A 306 -4.97 -5.69 17.07
CA ASN A 306 -5.89 -4.59 16.76
C ASN A 306 -5.84 -3.45 17.77
N GLU A 307 -5.59 -3.74 19.06
CA GLU A 307 -5.40 -2.72 20.09
C GLU A 307 -4.04 -2.01 20.00
N LEU A 308 -3.00 -2.67 19.51
CA LEU A 308 -1.63 -2.17 19.57
C LEU A 308 -1.12 -1.54 18.27
N LYS A 309 -1.54 -2.04 17.11
CA LYS A 309 -0.89 -1.78 15.81
C LYS A 309 -0.71 -0.31 15.46
N PHE A 310 -1.65 0.55 15.83
CA PHE A 310 -1.59 1.99 15.54
C PHE A 310 -1.11 2.86 16.71
N LEU A 311 -0.74 2.27 17.84
CA LEU A 311 -0.13 3.04 18.91
C LEU A 311 1.28 3.45 18.51
N ASN A 312 1.73 4.61 18.99
CA ASN A 312 3.15 4.89 19.04
C ASN A 312 3.86 3.79 19.86
N PHE A 313 5.03 3.35 19.41
CA PHE A 313 5.74 2.24 20.02
C PHE A 313 6.03 2.46 21.51
N GLY A 314 6.34 3.69 21.93
CA GLY A 314 6.53 4.04 23.34
C GLY A 314 5.28 3.81 24.22
N SER A 315 4.09 3.72 23.63
CA SER A 315 2.84 3.42 24.33
C SER A 315 2.48 1.92 24.36
N VAL A 316 3.19 1.07 23.61
CA VAL A 316 2.89 -0.37 23.51
C VAL A 316 3.18 -1.09 24.83
N GLY A 317 4.33 -0.85 25.46
CA GLY A 317 4.69 -1.46 26.74
C GLY A 317 3.67 -1.19 27.87
N PRO A 318 3.30 0.08 28.13
CA PRO A 318 2.23 0.41 29.09
C PRO A 318 0.90 -0.28 28.78
N GLN A 319 0.48 -0.33 27.50
CA GLN A 319 -0.76 -0.99 27.09
C GLN A 319 -0.68 -2.51 27.31
N LEU A 320 0.43 -3.15 26.96
CA LEU A 320 0.65 -4.58 27.22
C LEU A 320 0.57 -4.91 28.72
N ASN A 321 1.16 -4.09 29.58
CA ASN A 321 1.09 -4.26 31.03
C ASN A 321 -0.36 -4.13 31.55
N LYS A 322 -1.12 -3.16 31.02
CA LYS A 322 -2.55 -3.02 31.34
C LYS A 322 -3.32 -4.29 30.94
N MET A 323 -3.14 -4.76 29.71
CA MET A 323 -3.78 -5.99 29.21
C MET A 323 -3.38 -7.22 30.04
N ALA A 324 -2.13 -7.30 30.50
CA ALA A 324 -1.65 -8.38 31.38
C ALA A 324 -2.34 -8.38 32.74
N LYS A 325 -2.48 -7.20 33.38
CA LYS A 325 -3.21 -7.06 34.66
C LYS A 325 -4.69 -7.40 34.50
N ASP A 326 -5.32 -6.92 33.43
CA ASP A 326 -6.73 -7.20 33.13
C ASP A 326 -6.95 -8.71 32.90
N LEU A 327 -6.01 -9.38 32.23
CA LEU A 327 -6.04 -10.82 32.02
C LEU A 327 -5.83 -11.59 33.33
N GLN A 328 -4.88 -11.16 34.16
CA GLN A 328 -4.63 -11.77 35.47
C GLN A 328 -5.86 -11.68 36.37
N SER A 329 -6.51 -10.52 36.42
CA SER A 329 -7.76 -10.34 37.18
C SER A 329 -8.88 -11.26 36.71
N GLN A 330 -8.97 -11.53 35.41
CA GLN A 330 -9.95 -12.48 34.85
C GLN A 330 -9.63 -13.93 35.25
N TYR A 331 -8.35 -14.33 35.30
CA TYR A 331 -7.96 -15.64 35.83
C TYR A 331 -8.22 -15.76 37.34
N ASP A 332 -7.99 -14.70 38.10
CA ASP A 332 -8.19 -14.70 39.55
C ASP A 332 -9.67 -14.81 39.94
N SER A 333 -10.59 -14.35 39.07
CA SER A 333 -12.03 -14.53 39.25
C SER A 333 -12.46 -15.99 39.43
N ARG A 334 -11.65 -16.95 38.95
CA ARG A 334 -11.80 -18.39 39.20
C ARG A 334 -11.86 -18.73 40.69
N HIS A 335 -11.03 -18.07 41.50
CA HIS A 335 -10.94 -18.33 42.94
C HIS A 335 -12.15 -17.76 43.70
N ASN A 336 -12.90 -16.85 43.08
CA ASN A 336 -14.09 -16.20 43.64
C ASN A 336 -15.40 -16.85 43.16
N ALA A 337 -15.35 -17.85 42.28
CA ALA A 337 -16.53 -18.53 41.75
C ALA A 337 -17.02 -19.60 42.76
N GLU A 338 -18.13 -19.33 43.44
CA GLU A 338 -18.70 -20.23 44.47
C GLU A 338 -19.90 -21.02 43.95
N THR A 339 -20.58 -20.53 42.91
CA THR A 339 -21.75 -21.20 42.33
C THR A 339 -21.42 -22.06 41.12
N VAL A 340 -22.20 -23.13 40.91
CA VAL A 340 -22.07 -24.00 39.72
C VAL A 340 -22.19 -23.21 38.41
N ASN A 341 -23.02 -22.17 38.38
CA ASN A 341 -23.19 -21.31 37.21
C ASN A 341 -21.95 -20.44 36.95
N GLU A 342 -21.30 -19.89 37.97
CA GLU A 342 -20.06 -19.12 37.83
C GLU A 342 -18.88 -20.00 37.38
N ILE A 343 -18.77 -21.21 37.93
CA ILE A 343 -17.76 -22.19 37.50
C ILE A 343 -17.98 -22.57 36.03
N LYS A 344 -19.23 -22.80 35.62
CA LYS A 344 -19.57 -23.10 34.23
C LYS A 344 -19.20 -21.93 33.30
N ASN A 345 -19.59 -20.70 33.64
CA ASN A 345 -19.26 -19.50 32.87
C ASN A 345 -17.74 -19.31 32.74
N PHE A 346 -16.97 -19.57 33.81
CA PHE A 346 -15.52 -19.51 33.78
C PHE A 346 -14.93 -20.57 32.83
N VAL A 347 -15.36 -21.83 32.94
CA VAL A 347 -14.91 -22.93 32.07
C VAL A 347 -15.22 -22.62 30.60
N ASP A 348 -16.41 -22.10 30.30
CA ASP A 348 -16.81 -21.69 28.96
C ASP A 348 -15.90 -20.57 28.39
N SER A 349 -15.40 -19.67 29.25
CA SER A 349 -14.48 -18.58 28.89
C SER A 349 -13.00 -18.98 28.85
N LEU A 350 -12.60 -20.13 29.41
CA LEU A 350 -11.19 -20.49 29.60
C LEU A 350 -10.41 -20.57 28.28
N GLY A 351 -11.04 -21.07 27.22
CA GLY A 351 -10.41 -21.15 25.90
C GLY A 351 -10.04 -19.78 25.33
N SER A 352 -10.92 -18.78 25.46
CA SER A 352 -10.64 -17.42 24.98
C SER A 352 -9.58 -16.73 25.84
N LEU A 353 -9.58 -16.95 27.16
CA LEU A 353 -8.54 -16.45 28.07
C LEU A 353 -7.15 -17.03 27.74
N GLN A 354 -7.07 -18.34 27.44
CA GLN A 354 -5.82 -18.98 27.00
C GLN A 354 -5.32 -18.42 25.67
N GLN A 355 -6.23 -18.20 24.71
CA GLN A 355 -5.88 -17.56 23.44
C GLN A 355 -5.36 -16.13 23.66
N ARG A 356 -6.04 -15.31 24.48
CA ARG A 356 -5.57 -13.96 24.85
C ARG A 356 -4.20 -14.00 25.51
N GLN A 357 -3.95 -14.94 26.43
CA GLN A 357 -2.65 -15.11 27.07
C GLN A 357 -1.55 -15.43 26.04
N LYS A 358 -1.84 -16.31 25.08
CA LYS A 358 -0.92 -16.66 23.98
C LYS A 358 -0.59 -15.45 23.11
N LEU A 359 -1.62 -14.69 22.69
CA LEU A 359 -1.45 -13.48 21.87
C LEU A 359 -0.70 -12.39 22.62
N LEU A 360 -1.02 -12.16 23.90
CA LEU A 360 -0.33 -11.19 24.74
C LEU A 360 1.16 -11.53 24.90
N LYS A 361 1.49 -12.80 25.17
CA LYS A 361 2.89 -13.27 25.25
C LYS A 361 3.62 -13.05 23.92
N LYS A 362 2.95 -13.34 22.80
CA LYS A 362 3.49 -13.13 21.44
C LYS A 362 3.83 -11.65 21.21
N HIS A 363 2.91 -10.73 21.50
CA HIS A 363 3.17 -9.30 21.34
C HIS A 363 4.19 -8.74 22.33
N THR A 364 4.26 -9.30 23.54
CA THR A 364 5.33 -8.98 24.50
C THR A 364 6.69 -9.34 23.92
N ASN A 365 6.85 -10.56 23.38
CA ASN A 365 8.11 -10.98 22.75
C ASN A 365 8.46 -10.13 21.52
N LEU A 366 7.49 -9.81 20.66
CA LEU A 366 7.73 -8.94 19.51
C LEU A 366 8.15 -7.54 19.94
N SER A 367 7.50 -6.97 20.96
CA SER A 367 7.88 -5.67 21.52
C SER A 367 9.28 -5.71 22.13
N SER A 368 9.66 -6.80 22.80
CA SER A 368 11.03 -7.00 23.31
C SER A 368 12.07 -7.06 22.19
N ASN A 369 11.79 -7.76 21.08
CA ASN A 369 12.70 -7.79 19.94
C ASN A 369 12.91 -6.40 19.34
N VAL A 370 11.84 -5.58 19.26
CA VAL A 370 11.98 -4.18 18.80
C VAL A 370 12.83 -3.36 19.77
N LEU A 371 12.67 -3.55 21.08
CA LEU A 371 13.51 -2.87 22.08
C LEU A 371 14.98 -3.31 21.98
N GLU A 372 15.24 -4.59 21.74
CA GLU A 372 16.59 -5.11 21.53
C GLU A 372 17.26 -4.42 20.33
N GLU A 373 16.55 -4.29 19.21
CA GLU A 373 17.01 -3.52 18.05
C GLU A 373 17.29 -2.05 18.43
N VAL A 374 16.34 -1.36 19.08
CA VAL A 374 16.49 0.07 19.42
C VAL A 374 17.61 0.34 20.42
N GLU A 375 17.78 -0.50 21.44
CA GLU A 375 18.66 -0.25 22.59
C GLU A 375 20.03 -0.92 22.46
N GLN A 376 20.12 -2.10 21.84
CA GLN A 376 21.33 -2.92 21.85
C GLN A 376 22.03 -2.98 20.49
N ASN A 377 21.34 -2.70 19.39
CA ASN A 377 21.94 -2.71 18.07
C ASN A 377 22.63 -1.37 17.78
N GLU A 378 23.92 -1.27 18.13
CA GLU A 378 24.73 -0.08 17.88
C GLU A 378 24.74 0.32 16.39
N ASN A 379 24.70 -0.65 15.47
CA ASN A 379 24.67 -0.41 14.01
C ASN A 379 23.34 0.19 13.52
N LEU A 380 22.27 0.13 14.32
CA LEU A 380 21.03 0.82 13.97
C LEU A 380 21.14 2.33 14.15
N LEU A 381 21.96 2.80 15.10
CA LEU A 381 22.10 4.21 15.46
C LEU A 381 20.75 4.92 15.64
N PHE A 382 19.73 4.17 16.10
CA PHE A 382 18.31 4.56 15.99
C PHE A 382 18.03 5.94 16.59
N ASN A 383 18.46 6.17 17.83
CA ASN A 383 18.23 7.44 18.53
C ASN A 383 18.93 8.62 17.85
N ARG A 384 20.15 8.41 17.33
CA ARG A 384 20.92 9.46 16.63
C ARG A 384 20.28 9.81 15.28
N ILE A 385 19.83 8.79 14.54
CA ILE A 385 19.09 8.98 13.28
C ILE A 385 17.79 9.74 13.56
N LEU A 386 17.03 9.34 14.59
CA LEU A 386 15.76 9.97 14.92
C LEU A 386 15.92 11.44 15.35
N GLU A 387 16.93 11.74 16.17
CA GLU A 387 17.27 13.12 16.56
C GLU A 387 17.64 13.95 15.33
N LEU A 388 18.46 13.40 14.42
CA LEU A 388 18.86 14.08 13.20
C LEU A 388 17.68 14.30 12.24
N GLU A 389 16.79 13.32 12.06
CA GLU A 389 15.55 13.46 11.29
C GLU A 389 14.73 14.65 11.84
N GLN A 390 14.54 14.70 13.16
CA GLN A 390 13.79 15.77 13.82
C GLN A 390 14.45 17.15 13.64
N ASP A 391 15.77 17.22 13.81
CA ASP A 391 16.57 18.43 13.62
C ASP A 391 16.50 18.96 12.18
N ILE A 392 16.52 18.07 11.20
CA ILE A 392 16.37 18.40 9.77
C ILE A 392 14.96 18.94 9.50
N LEU A 393 13.91 18.28 9.99
CA LEU A 393 12.51 18.70 9.79
C LEU A 393 12.22 20.07 10.42
N LEU A 394 12.77 20.33 11.60
CA LEU A 394 12.62 21.59 12.32
C LEU A 394 13.52 22.71 11.79
N ASP A 395 14.34 22.44 10.77
CA ASP A 395 15.29 23.39 10.18
C ASP A 395 16.30 23.96 11.19
N LYS A 396 16.65 23.18 12.24
CA LYS A 396 17.56 23.62 13.33
C LYS A 396 19.02 23.68 12.91
N LEU A 397 19.42 22.84 11.96
CA LEU A 397 20.81 22.69 11.53
C LEU A 397 21.05 23.42 10.21
N SER A 398 22.25 24.01 10.05
CA SER A 398 22.72 24.45 8.74
C SER A 398 23.01 23.23 7.85
N THR A 399 22.96 23.40 6.53
CA THR A 399 23.19 22.30 5.59
C THR A 399 24.55 21.62 5.79
N THR A 400 25.62 22.42 5.99
CA THR A 400 26.98 21.90 6.20
C THR A 400 27.06 21.08 7.50
N ILE A 401 26.51 21.58 8.62
CA ILE A 401 26.52 20.84 9.89
C ILE A 401 25.71 19.55 9.80
N ALA A 402 24.56 19.58 9.10
CA ALA A 402 23.77 18.37 8.89
C ALA A 402 24.52 17.33 8.05
N ILE A 403 25.26 17.76 7.02
CA ILE A 403 26.12 16.86 6.24
C ILE A 403 27.24 16.28 7.10
N ASP A 404 27.91 17.10 7.92
CA ASP A 404 28.97 16.64 8.82
C ASP A 404 28.44 15.55 9.77
N LYS A 405 27.27 15.78 10.40
CA LYS A 405 26.60 14.76 11.24
C LYS A 405 26.24 13.49 10.46
N ILE A 406 25.83 13.58 9.19
CA ILE A 406 25.55 12.40 8.36
C ILE A 406 26.85 11.64 8.07
N LEU A 407 27.93 12.34 7.75
CA LEU A 407 29.23 11.74 7.46
C LEU A 407 29.86 11.09 8.71
N GLU A 408 29.67 11.66 9.90
CA GLU A 408 30.03 11.00 11.16
C GLU A 408 29.40 9.60 11.27
N LEU A 409 28.12 9.46 10.91
CA LEU A 409 27.44 8.15 10.89
C LEU A 409 28.06 7.18 9.87
N VAL A 410 28.60 7.68 8.76
CA VAL A 410 29.26 6.87 7.73
C VAL A 410 30.60 6.33 8.24
N TYR A 411 31.37 7.13 8.99
CA TYR A 411 32.71 6.75 9.43
C TYR A 411 32.74 5.89 10.70
N GLU A 412 31.75 6.05 11.59
CA GLU A 412 31.79 5.44 12.92
C GLU A 412 31.30 3.99 12.97
N SER A 413 30.51 3.54 11.98
CA SER A 413 29.88 2.23 12.03
C SER A 413 29.67 1.66 10.62
N ASP A 414 29.51 0.35 10.52
CA ASP A 414 29.14 -0.34 9.27
C ASP A 414 27.65 -0.13 8.98
N VAL A 415 27.26 1.13 8.78
CA VAL A 415 25.86 1.52 8.55
C VAL A 415 25.47 1.21 7.12
N GLN A 416 24.34 0.53 6.97
CA GLN A 416 23.78 0.23 5.66
C GLN A 416 23.57 1.50 4.81
N PRO A 417 24.00 1.52 3.54
CA PRO A 417 23.94 2.69 2.67
C PRO A 417 22.51 3.21 2.49
N GLU A 418 21.49 2.35 2.60
CA GLU A 418 20.09 2.75 2.54
C GLU A 418 19.74 3.81 3.58
N LYS A 419 20.22 3.65 4.82
CA LYS A 419 19.92 4.57 5.92
C LYS A 419 20.58 5.94 5.71
N ILE A 420 21.81 5.94 5.25
CA ILE A 420 22.55 7.17 4.94
C ILE A 420 21.88 7.90 3.79
N LEU A 421 21.55 7.19 2.71
CA LEU A 421 20.86 7.78 1.56
C LEU A 421 19.47 8.31 1.92
N ARG A 422 18.73 7.67 2.84
CA ARG A 422 17.47 8.22 3.38
C ARG A 422 17.67 9.60 4.00
N LEU A 423 18.68 9.75 4.87
CA LEU A 423 18.99 11.02 5.54
C LEU A 423 19.46 12.08 4.54
N VAL A 424 20.28 11.70 3.56
CA VAL A 424 20.73 12.59 2.48
C VAL A 424 19.54 13.10 1.66
N CYS A 425 18.61 12.22 1.30
CA CYS A 425 17.39 12.60 0.59
C CYS A 425 16.51 13.51 1.45
N LEU A 426 16.30 13.16 2.72
CA LEU A 426 15.52 13.96 3.66
C LEU A 426 16.09 15.37 3.78
N LEU A 427 17.41 15.50 3.98
CA LEU A 427 18.09 16.79 4.03
C LEU A 427 17.92 17.58 2.72
N SER A 428 18.11 16.93 1.58
CA SER A 428 18.03 17.60 0.27
C SER A 428 16.62 18.13 -0.01
N ILE A 429 15.59 17.32 0.22
CA ILE A 429 14.19 17.69 -0.02
C ILE A 429 13.75 18.79 0.94
N THR A 430 14.08 18.66 2.23
CA THR A 430 13.69 19.65 3.24
C THR A 430 14.36 21.01 3.01
N LYS A 431 15.64 21.04 2.64
CA LYS A 431 16.37 22.26 2.27
C LYS A 431 16.04 22.76 0.86
N ASN A 432 15.24 22.02 0.09
CA ASN A 432 14.94 22.19 -1.33
C ASN A 432 16.13 21.97 -2.29
N PHE A 433 17.36 22.33 -1.94
CA PHE A 433 18.57 21.97 -2.68
C PHE A 433 19.82 22.02 -1.78
N LEU A 434 20.86 21.30 -2.18
CA LEU A 434 22.21 21.40 -1.64
C LEU A 434 23.05 22.36 -2.49
N LYS A 435 23.98 23.10 -1.87
CA LYS A 435 24.95 23.90 -2.63
C LYS A 435 25.93 22.96 -3.34
N ASP A 436 26.46 23.36 -4.49
CA ASP A 436 27.32 22.48 -5.30
C ASP A 436 28.55 21.99 -4.51
N LYS A 437 29.21 22.87 -3.73
CA LYS A 437 30.32 22.48 -2.84
C LYS A 437 29.93 21.41 -1.81
N ASP A 438 28.78 21.58 -1.16
CA ASP A 438 28.29 20.67 -0.13
C ASP A 438 27.92 19.30 -0.77
N PHE A 439 27.30 19.35 -1.95
CA PHE A 439 26.95 18.17 -2.74
C PHE A 439 28.18 17.40 -3.23
N GLU A 440 29.18 18.08 -3.80
CA GLU A 440 30.42 17.46 -4.27
C GLU A 440 31.20 16.80 -3.12
N ASN A 441 31.21 17.44 -1.94
CA ASN A 441 31.80 16.86 -0.75
C ASN A 441 31.08 15.56 -0.36
N LEU A 442 29.75 15.65 -0.17
CA LEU A 442 28.93 14.49 0.19
C LEU A 442 29.07 13.35 -0.83
N GLN A 443 29.04 13.66 -2.13
CA GLN A 443 29.22 12.67 -3.19
C GLN A 443 30.58 11.95 -3.08
N ARG A 444 31.67 12.71 -2.90
CA ARG A 444 33.01 12.12 -2.76
C ARG A 444 33.08 11.16 -1.58
N GLU A 445 32.66 11.61 -0.39
CA GLU A 445 32.75 10.80 0.83
C GLU A 445 31.88 9.54 0.76
N LEU A 446 30.69 9.62 0.16
CA LEU A 446 29.83 8.46 -0.04
C LEU A 446 30.43 7.45 -1.03
N VAL A 447 31.07 7.92 -2.11
CA VAL A 447 31.74 7.04 -3.08
C VAL A 447 32.98 6.39 -2.48
N ASP A 448 33.76 7.12 -1.70
CA ASP A 448 34.94 6.60 -1.03
C ASP A 448 34.57 5.53 0.02
N SER A 449 33.42 5.70 0.69
CA SER A 449 32.95 4.79 1.74
C SER A 449 32.19 3.57 1.21
N PHE A 450 31.32 3.74 0.20
CA PHE A 450 30.42 2.68 -0.29
C PHE A 450 30.77 2.16 -1.70
N GLY A 451 31.77 2.75 -2.36
CA GLY A 451 32.28 2.35 -3.66
C GLY A 451 31.59 3.04 -4.85
N VAL A 452 32.15 2.80 -6.05
CA VAL A 452 31.81 3.49 -7.31
C VAL A 452 30.33 3.35 -7.71
N ASN A 453 29.68 2.25 -7.33
CA ASN A 453 28.26 2.03 -7.65
C ASN A 453 27.35 3.13 -7.07
N MET A 454 27.75 3.77 -5.98
CA MET A 454 27.05 4.89 -5.36
C MET A 454 26.78 6.04 -6.34
N ILE A 455 27.65 6.26 -7.34
CA ILE A 455 27.45 7.30 -8.37
C ILE A 455 26.13 7.09 -9.11
N PHE A 456 25.83 5.86 -9.53
CA PHE A 456 24.59 5.53 -10.25
C PHE A 456 23.36 5.64 -9.35
N GLN A 457 23.53 5.35 -8.06
CA GLN A 457 22.45 5.48 -7.07
C GLN A 457 22.10 6.96 -6.86
N LEU A 458 23.11 7.82 -6.65
CA LEU A 458 22.94 9.27 -6.54
C LEU A 458 22.33 9.87 -7.82
N GLU A 459 22.77 9.42 -9.00
CA GLU A 459 22.18 9.86 -10.28
C GLU A 459 20.68 9.53 -10.36
N ARG A 460 20.28 8.31 -9.96
CA ARG A 460 18.87 7.91 -9.92
C ARG A 460 18.07 8.73 -8.90
N LEU A 461 18.64 9.03 -7.73
CA LEU A 461 18.00 9.90 -6.73
C LEU A 461 17.83 11.33 -7.27
N ILE A 462 18.80 11.85 -8.02
CA ILE A 462 18.73 13.17 -8.66
C ILE A 462 17.65 13.21 -9.72
N ARG A 463 17.61 12.20 -10.60
CA ARG A 463 16.57 12.08 -11.63
C ARG A 463 15.17 12.08 -11.02
N ASN A 464 14.98 11.42 -9.88
CA ASN A 464 13.69 11.35 -9.17
C ASN A 464 13.50 12.49 -8.14
N ARG A 465 14.36 13.52 -8.16
CA ARG A 465 14.28 14.73 -7.34
C ARG A 465 14.31 14.51 -5.83
N LEU A 466 14.79 13.35 -5.39
CA LEU A 466 15.04 13.04 -3.98
C LEU A 466 16.37 13.62 -3.51
N LEU A 467 17.28 13.90 -4.45
CA LEU A 467 18.54 14.60 -4.21
C LEU A 467 18.71 15.71 -5.24
N LYS A 468 19.03 16.92 -4.79
CA LYS A 468 19.17 18.10 -5.66
C LYS A 468 20.39 18.91 -5.28
N ASN A 469 21.12 19.37 -6.28
CA ASN A 469 22.05 20.49 -6.15
C ASN A 469 21.53 21.71 -6.92
N LYS A 470 22.16 22.88 -6.71
CA LYS A 470 21.71 24.13 -7.33
C LYS A 470 21.73 24.08 -8.85
N SER A 471 22.76 23.48 -9.44
CA SER A 471 22.92 23.33 -10.89
C SER A 471 21.86 22.39 -11.51
N THR A 472 21.61 21.22 -10.93
CA THR A 472 20.55 20.30 -11.42
C THR A 472 19.15 20.88 -11.26
N SER A 473 18.91 21.65 -10.18
CA SER A 473 17.62 22.33 -9.97
C SER A 473 17.27 23.27 -11.13
N GLN A 474 18.27 23.92 -11.74
CA GLN A 474 18.08 24.79 -12.92
C GLN A 474 17.83 24.00 -14.20
N THR A 475 18.46 22.83 -14.38
CA THR A 475 18.21 21.98 -15.54
C THR A 475 16.81 21.36 -15.58
N PHE A 476 16.15 21.26 -14.42
CA PHE A 476 14.77 20.78 -14.31
C PHE A 476 13.72 21.91 -14.36
N GLU A 477 14.12 23.18 -14.52
CA GLU A 477 13.19 24.30 -14.72
C GLU A 477 12.42 24.10 -16.03
N GLY A 478 11.09 23.97 -15.92
CA GLY A 478 10.18 23.78 -17.07
C GLY A 478 9.65 22.35 -17.25
N ILE A 479 10.15 21.36 -16.50
CA ILE A 479 9.55 20.02 -16.48
C ILE A 479 8.40 19.99 -15.46
N GLU A 480 7.17 19.86 -15.96
CA GLU A 480 5.93 19.72 -15.18
C GLU A 480 5.92 18.43 -14.35
N ASP A 481 6.65 18.42 -13.24
CA ASP A 481 6.67 17.30 -12.31
C ASP A 481 6.71 17.83 -10.88
N ILE A 482 6.27 17.01 -9.93
CA ILE A 482 5.88 17.44 -8.59
C ILE A 482 7.13 17.64 -7.73
N GLN A 483 7.30 18.86 -7.20
CA GLN A 483 8.35 19.15 -6.23
C GLN A 483 7.98 20.35 -5.37
N LEU A 484 8.42 20.38 -4.11
CA LEU A 484 8.23 21.54 -3.26
C LEU A 484 9.01 22.74 -3.80
N LYS A 485 8.35 23.89 -3.94
CA LYS A 485 8.94 25.13 -4.47
C LYS A 485 9.84 25.85 -3.46
N LYS A 486 9.64 25.58 -2.17
CA LYS A 486 10.35 26.20 -1.04
C LYS A 486 10.83 25.12 -0.07
N ASN A 487 11.74 25.49 0.83
CA ASN A 487 12.15 24.63 1.96
C ASN A 487 10.90 24.14 2.71
N TYR A 488 10.91 22.88 3.13
CA TYR A 488 9.81 22.18 3.82
C TYR A 488 9.25 22.91 5.05
N ARG A 489 10.06 23.73 5.73
CA ARG A 489 9.54 24.51 6.86
C ARG A 489 8.42 25.44 6.41
N TYR A 490 8.49 25.99 5.20
CA TYR A 490 7.43 26.84 4.66
C TYR A 490 6.06 26.14 4.55
N PRO A 491 5.90 25.02 3.80
CA PRO A 491 4.63 24.29 3.77
C PRO A 491 4.26 23.69 5.14
N SER A 492 5.26 23.34 5.97
CA SER A 492 5.03 22.84 7.33
C SER A 492 4.32 23.86 8.22
N LEU A 493 4.69 25.14 8.16
CA LEU A 493 3.97 26.19 8.90
C LEU A 493 2.52 26.30 8.45
N TRP A 494 2.26 26.30 7.14
CA TRP A 494 0.91 26.51 6.59
C TRP A 494 -0.05 25.38 6.88
N LEU A 495 0.46 24.15 6.84
CA LEU A 495 -0.31 22.93 7.03
C LEU A 495 -0.18 22.37 8.44
N ASP A 496 0.55 23.06 9.31
CA ASP A 496 0.84 22.64 10.68
C ASP A 496 1.33 21.18 10.74
N THR A 497 2.28 20.80 9.89
CA THR A 497 2.78 19.41 9.84
C THR A 497 3.65 19.07 11.03
N LEU A 498 4.13 20.06 11.78
CA LEU A 498 4.93 19.88 13.00
C LEU A 498 4.22 20.63 14.14
N PRO A 499 3.07 20.11 14.62
CA PRO A 499 2.31 20.77 15.66
C PRO A 499 2.98 20.58 17.02
N ASP A 500 2.60 21.40 18.00
CA ASP A 500 3.11 21.30 19.38
C ASP A 500 2.80 19.92 19.99
N GLU A 501 3.65 19.44 20.90
CA GLU A 501 3.53 18.12 21.54
C GLU A 501 2.20 17.91 22.29
N THR A 502 1.58 18.99 22.77
CA THR A 502 0.28 18.95 23.47
C THR A 502 -0.91 18.86 22.53
N SER A 503 -0.68 18.97 21.21
CA SER A 503 -1.74 18.90 20.21
C SER A 503 -2.33 17.49 20.13
N ASN A 504 -3.66 17.41 20.09
CA ASN A 504 -4.36 16.14 19.81
C ASN A 504 -4.37 15.89 18.29
N ASP A 505 -3.20 15.66 17.70
CA ASP A 505 -3.02 15.40 16.26
C ASP A 505 -2.33 14.07 15.93
N ALA A 506 -2.28 13.73 14.63
CA ALA A 506 -1.72 12.47 14.15
C ALA A 506 -0.18 12.50 14.04
N ASN A 507 0.50 13.14 14.99
CA ASN A 507 1.96 13.31 15.04
C ASN A 507 2.71 12.16 15.74
N PHE A 508 1.97 11.16 16.23
CA PHE A 508 2.49 10.01 16.97
C PHE A 508 3.32 9.03 16.10
N ALA A 509 3.19 9.10 14.78
CA ALA A 509 3.69 8.07 13.87
C ALA A 509 5.08 8.36 13.30
N TYR A 510 5.53 9.63 13.30
CA TYR A 510 6.77 10.09 12.64
C TYR A 510 7.45 11.23 13.39
N CYS A 511 8.18 10.95 14.48
CA CYS A 511 8.98 11.95 15.24
C CYS A 511 8.32 13.33 15.49
N GLY A 512 6.99 13.39 15.67
CA GLY A 512 6.23 14.64 15.87
C GLY A 512 5.68 15.28 14.59
N MET A 513 5.92 14.68 13.42
CA MET A 513 5.42 15.08 12.11
C MET A 513 4.07 14.43 11.79
N VAL A 514 3.13 15.24 11.29
CA VAL A 514 1.86 14.83 10.68
C VAL A 514 2.07 14.77 9.15
N PRO A 515 1.92 13.59 8.51
CA PRO A 515 2.19 13.41 7.09
C PRO A 515 1.55 14.46 6.20
N LEU A 516 2.26 14.89 5.15
CA LEU A 516 1.70 15.85 4.20
C LEU A 516 0.51 15.23 3.46
N THR A 517 0.55 13.93 3.13
CA THR A 517 -0.60 13.18 2.60
C THR A 517 -1.83 13.27 3.50
N TYR A 518 -1.67 13.07 4.82
CA TYR A 518 -2.75 13.24 5.80
C TYR A 518 -3.34 14.65 5.72
N ARG A 519 -2.49 15.70 5.69
CA ARG A 519 -2.97 17.09 5.63
C ARG A 519 -3.70 17.38 4.32
N LEU A 520 -3.19 16.92 3.19
CA LEU A 520 -3.81 17.13 1.89
C LEU A 520 -5.19 16.46 1.80
N ILE A 521 -5.34 15.23 2.30
CA ILE A 521 -6.65 14.55 2.39
C ILE A 521 -7.56 15.29 3.38
N GLN A 522 -7.02 15.71 4.53
CA GLN A 522 -7.79 16.48 5.52
C GLN A 522 -8.40 17.72 4.88
N LEU A 523 -7.66 18.49 4.07
CA LEU A 523 -8.13 19.72 3.44
C LEU A 523 -9.31 19.56 2.47
N LEU A 524 -9.56 18.34 1.98
CA LEU A 524 -10.73 18.03 1.16
C LEU A 524 -12.04 18.11 1.97
N TYR A 525 -11.97 17.86 3.28
CA TYR A 525 -13.13 17.76 4.16
C TYR A 525 -13.11 18.76 5.33
N ASP A 526 -11.94 19.16 5.80
CA ASP A 526 -11.73 19.97 7.00
C ASP A 526 -10.55 20.94 6.80
N ARG A 527 -10.88 22.24 6.73
CA ARG A 527 -9.93 23.34 6.50
C ARG A 527 -9.66 24.18 7.74
N THR A 528 -10.05 23.68 8.92
CA THR A 528 -9.77 24.36 10.18
C THR A 528 -8.28 24.59 10.41
N ILE A 529 -7.42 23.68 9.95
CA ILE A 529 -5.97 23.82 10.11
C ILE A 529 -5.41 24.99 9.31
N ILE A 530 -5.71 25.06 8.00
CA ILE A 530 -5.14 26.07 7.12
C ILE A 530 -5.66 27.48 7.44
N SER A 531 -6.90 27.60 7.94
CA SER A 531 -7.46 28.89 8.37
C SER A 531 -6.70 29.55 9.53
N LYS A 532 -5.99 28.77 10.34
CA LYS A 532 -5.18 29.28 11.46
C LYS A 532 -3.82 29.79 11.00
N HIS A 533 -3.23 29.15 9.99
CA HIS A 533 -1.82 29.33 9.66
C HIS A 533 -1.56 29.93 8.26
N TYR A 534 -2.58 29.96 7.40
CA TYR A 534 -2.48 30.48 6.03
C TYR A 534 -3.68 31.38 5.75
N SER A 535 -3.43 32.71 5.80
CA SER A 535 -4.41 33.80 5.70
C SER A 535 -5.11 33.88 4.34
N SER A 536 -5.96 32.90 4.05
CA SER A 536 -6.79 32.82 2.86
C SER A 536 -8.23 32.59 3.29
N GLN A 537 -9.14 33.42 2.78
CA GLN A 537 -10.58 33.23 2.99
C GLN A 537 -10.99 31.88 2.42
N GLN A 538 -11.28 30.91 3.28
CA GLN A 538 -11.69 29.58 2.85
C GLN A 538 -13.17 29.56 2.47
N PRO A 539 -13.55 28.93 1.34
CA PRO A 539 -14.93 28.88 0.88
C PRO A 539 -15.82 28.06 1.82
N PHE A 540 -15.23 27.11 2.55
CA PHE A 540 -15.86 26.32 3.60
C PHE A 540 -14.83 25.96 4.66
N MET A 541 -15.33 25.63 5.86
CA MET A 541 -14.51 25.09 6.94
C MET A 541 -14.60 23.57 7.01
N ILE A 542 -15.80 23.02 6.91
CA ILE A 542 -16.08 21.58 6.91
C ILE A 542 -16.95 21.25 5.71
N SER A 543 -16.65 20.15 5.02
CA SER A 543 -17.41 19.62 3.90
C SER A 543 -17.69 18.13 4.08
N LYS A 544 -18.90 17.70 3.73
CA LYS A 544 -19.30 16.28 3.76
C LYS A 544 -18.78 15.51 2.53
N THR A 545 -18.61 16.19 1.40
CA THR A 545 -18.04 15.64 0.18
C THR A 545 -16.65 16.23 -0.03
N ALA A 546 -15.79 15.51 -0.74
CA ALA A 546 -14.47 16.03 -1.04
C ALA A 546 -14.57 17.30 -1.91
N ASN A 547 -13.79 18.33 -1.59
CA ASN A 547 -13.88 19.62 -2.29
C ASN A 547 -12.50 20.31 -2.43
N ILE A 548 -12.14 20.63 -3.67
CA ILE A 548 -10.83 21.22 -4.00
C ILE A 548 -10.85 22.74 -4.20
N SER A 549 -11.97 23.44 -3.95
CA SER A 549 -12.08 24.89 -4.18
C SER A 549 -10.92 25.65 -3.52
N LYS A 550 -10.21 26.52 -4.24
CA LYS A 550 -8.98 27.22 -3.77
C LYS A 550 -7.77 26.34 -3.40
N LEU A 551 -7.82 25.01 -3.51
CA LEU A 551 -6.63 24.18 -3.33
C LEU A 551 -5.66 24.29 -4.51
N ASN A 552 -6.11 24.64 -5.71
CA ASN A 552 -5.21 24.90 -6.84
C ASN A 552 -4.23 26.03 -6.52
N GLU A 553 -4.68 27.10 -5.86
CA GLU A 553 -3.80 28.19 -5.41
C GLU A 553 -2.80 27.72 -4.35
N LEU A 554 -3.24 26.83 -3.45
CA LEU A 554 -2.34 26.21 -2.48
C LEU A 554 -1.29 25.35 -3.19
N PHE A 555 -1.69 24.48 -4.12
CA PHE A 555 -0.77 23.63 -4.89
C PHE A 555 0.18 24.45 -5.77
N GLU A 556 -0.27 25.58 -6.33
CA GLU A 556 0.60 26.53 -7.04
C GLU A 556 1.68 27.11 -6.11
N ASN A 557 1.31 27.45 -4.87
CA ASN A 557 2.27 27.95 -3.89
C ASN A 557 3.21 26.88 -3.34
N LEU A 558 2.70 25.65 -3.14
CA LEU A 558 3.46 24.52 -2.61
C LEU A 558 4.41 23.94 -3.65
N TYR A 559 3.90 23.69 -4.85
CA TYR A 559 4.58 22.90 -5.89
C TYR A 559 4.89 23.67 -7.17
N GLY A 560 4.42 24.92 -7.31
CA GLY A 560 4.60 25.72 -8.53
C GLY A 560 3.70 25.32 -9.68
N ASN A 561 2.71 24.47 -9.44
CA ASN A 561 1.72 24.07 -10.44
C ASN A 561 0.38 23.73 -9.79
N GLY A 562 -0.56 24.67 -9.87
CA GLY A 562 -1.91 24.51 -9.32
C GLY A 562 -2.76 23.48 -10.05
N ASN A 563 -2.38 23.08 -11.27
CA ASN A 563 -3.08 22.02 -11.99
C ASN A 563 -2.77 20.65 -11.39
N LEU A 564 -1.75 20.48 -10.53
CA LEU A 564 -1.44 19.17 -9.96
C LEU A 564 -2.59 18.55 -9.17
N ILE A 565 -3.53 19.35 -8.67
CA ILE A 565 -4.78 18.87 -8.11
C ILE A 565 -5.94 19.14 -9.07
N THR A 566 -6.73 18.12 -9.36
CA THR A 566 -7.93 18.23 -10.22
C THR A 566 -9.09 17.47 -9.63
N GLU A 567 -10.30 17.89 -9.98
CA GLU A 567 -11.56 17.26 -9.59
C GLU A 567 -12.39 17.00 -10.85
N GLU A 568 -12.92 15.79 -10.97
CA GLU A 568 -13.90 15.39 -11.97
C GLU A 568 -15.20 14.96 -11.28
N LYS A 569 -16.33 15.49 -11.75
CA LYS A 569 -17.67 15.07 -11.33
C LYS A 569 -18.19 14.04 -12.33
N TRP A 570 -18.23 12.76 -11.94
CA TRP A 570 -18.63 11.68 -12.85
C TRP A 570 -20.15 11.49 -12.91
N VAL A 571 -20.88 12.03 -11.94
CA VAL A 571 -22.35 12.04 -11.93
C VAL A 571 -22.85 13.48 -12.04
N PRO A 572 -23.72 13.81 -13.02
CA PRO A 572 -24.30 15.14 -13.12
C PRO A 572 -25.13 15.44 -11.86
N THR A 573 -24.79 16.50 -11.14
CA THR A 573 -25.65 17.00 -10.06
C THR A 573 -26.97 17.47 -10.67
N LYS A 574 -28.03 16.67 -10.55
CA LYS A 574 -29.38 17.15 -10.88
C LYS A 574 -29.64 18.34 -9.95
N LYS A 575 -29.80 19.55 -10.50
CA LYS A 575 -30.39 20.70 -9.80
C LYS A 575 -31.85 20.38 -9.50
N VAL A 576 -32.11 19.46 -8.58
CA VAL A 576 -33.44 19.28 -8.02
C VAL A 576 -33.65 20.48 -7.11
N LYS A 577 -34.52 21.40 -7.53
CA LYS A 577 -35.17 22.33 -6.61
C LYS A 577 -35.94 21.48 -5.60
N HIS A 578 -35.30 21.10 -4.50
CA HIS A 578 -35.98 20.42 -3.41
C HIS A 578 -36.99 21.41 -2.81
N ALA A 579 -38.25 21.22 -3.16
CA ALA A 579 -39.35 21.64 -2.30
C ALA A 579 -39.11 21.00 -0.93
N LYS A 580 -39.10 21.83 0.12
CA LYS A 580 -38.98 21.43 1.51
C LYS A 580 -40.04 20.39 1.84
N ASN A 581 -39.64 19.13 1.99
CA ASN A 581 -40.40 18.11 2.69
C ASN A 581 -39.46 17.51 3.75
N GLU A 582 -39.65 17.94 5.00
CA GLU A 582 -38.80 17.63 6.17
C GLU A 582 -39.03 16.24 6.77
N ASN A 583 -39.73 15.30 6.10
CA ASN A 583 -40.13 14.02 6.72
C ASN A 583 -39.77 12.75 5.92
N SER A 584 -38.63 12.76 5.23
CA SER A 584 -37.98 11.54 4.72
C SER A 584 -36.61 11.40 5.39
N PRO A 585 -36.24 10.22 5.94
CA PRO A 585 -34.90 10.03 6.48
C PRO A 585 -33.91 10.34 5.35
N ALA A 586 -32.95 11.23 5.62
CA ALA A 586 -31.93 11.63 4.65
C ALA A 586 -31.37 10.36 3.98
N SER A 587 -31.60 10.22 2.68
CA SER A 587 -31.10 9.09 1.92
C SER A 587 -29.57 9.07 2.03
N ASN A 588 -29.04 8.06 2.73
CA ASN A 588 -27.63 7.74 2.99
C ASN A 588 -26.61 8.59 2.21
N ASP A 589 -26.06 9.61 2.87
CA ASP A 589 -24.82 10.30 2.49
C ASP A 589 -23.74 9.27 2.08
N SER A 590 -22.90 9.60 1.08
CA SER A 590 -21.79 8.77 0.59
C SER A 590 -20.78 8.48 1.71
N ASN A 591 -21.02 7.43 2.50
CA ASN A 591 -20.25 7.11 3.70
C ASN A 591 -18.88 6.46 3.41
N ILE A 592 -18.43 6.42 2.16
CA ILE A 592 -17.14 5.82 1.77
C ILE A 592 -16.34 6.84 0.99
N ALA A 593 -15.03 6.86 1.25
CA ALA A 593 -14.05 7.47 0.38
C ALA A 593 -12.96 6.42 0.07
N ILE A 594 -12.73 6.17 -1.21
CA ILE A 594 -11.67 5.29 -1.68
C ILE A 594 -10.42 6.15 -1.86
N ILE A 595 -9.35 5.82 -1.15
CA ILE A 595 -8.07 6.54 -1.21
C ILE A 595 -7.06 5.62 -1.89
N VAL A 596 -6.58 6.01 -3.05
CA VAL A 596 -5.63 5.25 -3.87
C VAL A 596 -4.24 5.85 -3.71
N PHE A 597 -3.26 5.02 -3.37
CA PHE A 597 -1.85 5.38 -3.34
C PHE A 597 -1.10 4.76 -4.53
N LEU A 598 -0.43 5.61 -5.29
CA LEU A 598 0.50 5.24 -6.36
C LEU A 598 1.94 5.54 -5.92
N GLY A 599 2.84 4.57 -6.09
CA GLY A 599 4.21 4.62 -5.57
C GLY A 599 4.34 4.17 -4.11
N GLY A 600 3.34 3.44 -3.60
CA GLY A 600 3.35 2.80 -2.30
C GLY A 600 2.86 3.67 -1.12
N ILE A 601 2.35 2.98 -0.10
CA ILE A 601 1.97 3.55 1.20
C ILE A 601 2.80 2.94 2.32
N THR A 602 3.11 3.73 3.34
CA THR A 602 3.67 3.23 4.60
C THR A 602 2.56 2.82 5.58
N LEU A 603 2.85 1.87 6.47
CA LEU A 603 1.85 1.41 7.44
C LEU A 603 1.55 2.47 8.52
N SER A 604 2.52 3.32 8.84
CA SER A 604 2.32 4.49 9.69
C SER A 604 1.46 5.58 9.03
N GLU A 605 1.58 5.85 7.72
CA GLU A 605 0.63 6.73 7.01
C GLU A 605 -0.79 6.20 7.14
N PHE A 606 -0.99 4.90 6.91
CA PHE A 606 -2.30 4.28 7.09
C PHE A 606 -2.84 4.45 8.52
N ALA A 607 -2.00 4.28 9.54
CA ALA A 607 -2.34 4.53 10.94
C ALA A 607 -2.83 5.98 11.16
N THR A 608 -2.16 6.97 10.57
CA THR A 608 -2.59 8.37 10.68
C THR A 608 -3.93 8.64 9.97
N LEU A 609 -4.20 7.97 8.84
CA LEU A 609 -5.48 8.11 8.12
C LEU A 609 -6.66 7.56 8.94
N ARG A 610 -6.43 6.55 9.78
CA ARG A 610 -7.44 6.08 10.74
C ARG A 610 -7.80 7.15 11.77
N VAL A 611 -6.79 7.86 12.28
CA VAL A 611 -7.01 9.00 13.17
C VAL A 611 -7.74 10.15 12.46
N LEU A 612 -7.41 10.42 11.19
CA LEU A 612 -8.14 11.42 10.39
C LEU A 612 -9.62 11.06 10.28
N GLN A 613 -9.91 9.80 9.95
CA GLN A 613 -11.26 9.29 9.82
C GLN A 613 -12.06 9.53 11.10
N ASP A 614 -11.51 9.17 12.26
CA ASP A 614 -12.18 9.32 13.55
C ASP A 614 -12.38 10.80 13.93
N LYS A 615 -11.43 11.68 13.56
CA LYS A 615 -11.57 13.13 13.72
C LYS A 615 -12.67 13.71 12.86
N LEU A 616 -12.80 13.25 11.62
CA LEU A 616 -13.86 13.66 10.70
C LEU A 616 -15.23 13.20 11.20
N HIS A 617 -15.34 11.99 11.76
CA HIS A 617 -16.58 11.49 12.37
C HIS A 617 -17.05 12.38 13.53
N LYS A 618 -16.12 12.81 14.40
CA LYS A 618 -16.42 13.78 15.48
C LYS A 618 -16.94 15.12 14.97
N LYS A 619 -16.66 15.46 13.71
CA LYS A 619 -17.13 16.68 13.03
C LYS A 619 -18.33 16.43 12.11
N ASN A 620 -19.04 15.30 12.26
CA ASN A 620 -20.18 14.88 11.45
C ASN A 620 -19.86 14.65 9.96
N VAL A 621 -18.60 14.37 9.63
CA VAL A 621 -18.17 13.90 8.30
C VAL A 621 -17.92 12.40 8.40
N ASN A 622 -18.98 11.61 8.22
CA ASN A 622 -18.98 10.16 8.48
C ASN A 622 -18.43 9.33 7.31
N LYS A 623 -17.19 9.63 6.88
CA LYS A 623 -16.50 8.90 5.81
C LYS A 623 -15.77 7.68 6.37
N ARG A 624 -15.98 6.50 5.79
CA ARG A 624 -15.11 5.33 5.97
C ARG A 624 -14.08 5.34 4.87
N PHE A 625 -12.81 5.42 5.24
CA PHE A 625 -11.70 5.35 4.29
C PHE A 625 -11.43 3.89 3.94
N ILE A 626 -11.46 3.56 2.64
CA ILE A 626 -10.96 2.32 2.08
C ILE A 626 -9.69 2.67 1.32
N VAL A 627 -8.54 2.25 1.84
CA VAL A 627 -7.23 2.55 1.23
C VAL A 627 -6.86 1.42 0.28
N ILE A 628 -6.52 1.76 -0.96
CA ILE A 628 -6.03 0.85 -1.99
C ILE A 628 -4.62 1.31 -2.37
N ALA A 629 -3.61 0.46 -2.21
CA ALA A 629 -2.24 0.80 -2.56
C ALA A 629 -1.67 -0.21 -3.54
N ASP A 630 -0.91 0.27 -4.53
CA ASP A 630 -0.19 -0.59 -5.47
C ASP A 630 0.85 -1.50 -4.80
N GLY A 631 1.42 -1.05 -3.67
CA GLY A 631 2.29 -1.83 -2.79
C GLY A 631 2.53 -1.14 -1.44
N LEU A 632 3.24 -1.83 -0.56
CA LEU A 632 3.80 -1.23 0.65
C LEU A 632 5.16 -0.59 0.36
N THR A 633 5.44 0.52 1.02
CA THR A 633 6.76 1.16 1.00
C THR A 633 7.17 1.57 2.41
N ASN A 634 8.47 1.81 2.59
CA ASN A 634 9.08 2.45 3.74
C ASN A 634 10.41 3.06 3.30
N GLY A 635 11.15 3.70 4.20
CA GLY A 635 12.37 4.40 3.81
C GLY A 635 13.39 3.47 3.15
N THR A 636 13.52 2.26 3.66
CA THR A 636 14.44 1.25 3.13
C THR A 636 14.00 0.76 1.75
N ARG A 637 12.73 0.35 1.58
CA ARG A 637 12.18 -0.10 0.28
C ARG A 637 12.21 1.01 -0.77
N LEU A 638 11.98 2.25 -0.36
CA LEU A 638 12.07 3.41 -1.24
C LEU A 638 13.51 3.59 -1.74
N ILE A 639 14.50 3.62 -0.85
CA ILE A 639 15.90 3.79 -1.27
C ILE A 639 16.42 2.61 -2.09
N ARG A 640 16.07 1.36 -1.74
CA ARG A 640 16.44 0.18 -2.54
C ARG A 640 15.92 0.24 -3.97
N SER A 641 14.82 0.95 -4.22
CA SER A 641 14.29 1.15 -5.58
C SER A 641 15.29 1.91 -6.49
N PHE A 642 16.23 2.65 -5.89
CA PHE A 642 17.28 3.40 -6.59
C PHE A 642 18.64 2.70 -6.57
N MET A 643 18.79 1.58 -5.86
CA MET A 643 20.08 0.90 -5.68
C MET A 643 20.55 0.02 -6.85
#